data_AF-A0A924EQQ6-F1
#
_entry.id   AF-A0A924EQQ6-F1
#
_cell.length_a   1.000
_cell.length_b   1.000
_cell.length_c   1.000
_cell.angle_alpha   90.00
_cell.angle_beta   90.00
_cell.angle_gamma   90.00
#
_symmetry.space_group_name_H-M   'P 1'
#
loop_
_entity.id
_entity.type
_entity.pdbx_description
1 polymer ?
#
loop_
_entity_poly.entity_id
_entity_poly.type
_entity_poly.pdbx_seq_one_letter_code
_entity_poly.pdbx_strand_id
1 'polypeptide(L)'
;MGVWRNTKYFFRKINRIKKLDSSYRNEESKKIENFEVNFPIYHNPLVSIIIPFYNLENYTKLCLQSIADNLPNISFEIVLVNDNSTEKVNFDDIKNIKIINNEQNIGFLRSINKTIKQVKTPFIYLLNNDTLVKKGFLDELMYVFDNFEDVGAVGSMVLNEDGSLQEAGSFFLQNAKIMQTVDRKKAFYPEHNYIYEIDYCSGCSILFERQKKNGDLVLFDEKFVPAYFEETDLCFQLRYLDKKKIFYTPFSKIIHFNGVSYEQNEKLSERKQALFEKNFNLFKNKWDKELSNIKSQKLQERKNELNGTKEIVFYNGVVPEADKNSGELRLTEIIKAYNKNHYTATIIADRNKIDNPYNISFQKLGICVYYEHGIFFDKFLFLKRLKLKKPVSWFYSVKIFLKEYKPALLANKNTFLIFDMVDIHHLRLKGALQLNPKRFSLKRDYYKFLHQEKKASKRSHITIAVSEFEKRYMLKFVAENKLICISNVHFVKKHADEIPKFSNRTDLLFVGSVHPPNIDAIGFLISEIMPKIWEVDKSIKLHIVGNVAEKLSLQSHENIIVHGFVSDMDDYLLEAKIMLVPLRYGAGVKGKIGQAFEYSLPVITTSIGAEGMSLENMHNAIIADTASEFANAVLNLYNNENLWLKLQRNSEASLKPFSRENLDFQIKKIEERLGINK
;
A
#
# COMPACT_ATOMS: atom_id res chain seq x y z
N MET A 1 -1.62 -3.26 -37.65
CA MET A 1 -2.26 -2.65 -36.46
C MET A 1 -1.40 -2.60 -35.19
N GLY A 2 -0.54 -3.59 -34.89
CA GLY A 2 0.26 -3.62 -33.64
C GLY A 2 1.38 -2.57 -33.55
N VAL A 3 2.13 -2.36 -34.63
CA VAL A 3 3.24 -1.38 -34.68
C VAL A 3 2.73 0.04 -34.44
N TRP A 4 1.69 0.45 -35.18
CA TRP A 4 1.08 1.78 -35.05
C TRP A 4 0.52 2.06 -33.65
N ARG A 5 -0.06 1.06 -32.98
CA ARG A 5 -0.50 1.15 -31.58
C ARG A 5 0.68 1.33 -30.61
N ASN A 6 1.78 0.62 -30.83
CA ASN A 6 2.98 0.74 -30.00
C ASN A 6 3.66 2.11 -30.20
N THR A 7 3.75 2.60 -31.43
CA THR A 7 4.26 3.95 -31.74
C THR A 7 3.42 5.04 -31.09
N LYS A 8 2.09 4.96 -31.23
CA LYS A 8 1.16 5.93 -30.59
C LYS A 8 1.26 5.92 -29.06
N TYR A 9 1.43 4.75 -28.46
CA TYR A 9 1.66 4.61 -27.01
C TYR A 9 2.99 5.25 -26.59
N PHE A 10 4.07 5.00 -27.34
CA PHE A 10 5.39 5.58 -27.09
C PHE A 10 5.37 7.11 -27.08
N PHE A 11 4.77 7.76 -28.09
CA PHE A 11 4.66 9.22 -28.12
C PHE A 11 3.77 9.78 -26.99
N ARG A 12 2.65 9.11 -26.68
CA ARG A 12 1.79 9.49 -25.54
C ARG A 12 2.54 9.41 -24.21
N LYS A 13 3.34 8.36 -24.01
CA LYS A 13 4.21 8.20 -22.84
C LYS A 13 5.21 9.35 -22.73
N ILE A 14 5.90 9.70 -23.82
CA ILE A 14 6.87 10.81 -23.84
C ILE A 14 6.19 12.13 -23.46
N ASN A 15 5.08 12.47 -24.10
CA ASN A 15 4.39 13.74 -23.85
C ASN A 15 3.90 13.84 -22.40
N ARG A 16 3.43 12.74 -21.84
CA ARG A 16 3.03 12.67 -20.44
C ARG A 16 4.20 12.85 -19.48
N ILE A 17 5.33 12.17 -19.71
CA ILE A 17 6.54 12.34 -18.90
C ILE A 17 7.00 13.80 -18.97
N LYS A 18 7.02 14.40 -20.16
CA LYS A 18 7.34 15.83 -20.32
C LYS A 18 6.38 16.73 -19.54
N LYS A 19 5.07 16.43 -19.53
CA LYS A 19 4.08 17.19 -18.76
C LYS A 19 4.30 17.10 -17.25
N LEU A 20 4.63 15.91 -16.74
CA LEU A 20 4.96 15.70 -15.32
C LEU A 20 6.26 16.40 -14.93
N ASP A 21 7.28 16.30 -15.78
CA ASP A 21 8.54 17.01 -15.58
C ASP A 21 8.34 18.53 -15.63
N SER A 22 7.38 19.04 -16.42
CA SER A 22 7.07 20.46 -16.48
C SER A 22 6.20 20.95 -15.32
N SER A 23 5.38 20.11 -14.70
CA SER A 23 4.52 20.55 -13.58
C SER A 23 5.29 20.85 -12.29
N TYR A 24 6.59 20.51 -12.25
CA TYR A 24 7.51 20.86 -11.16
C TYR A 24 8.50 21.97 -11.52
N ARG A 25 8.47 22.50 -12.75
CA ARG A 25 9.38 23.58 -13.15
C ARG A 25 8.81 24.93 -12.75
N ASN A 26 9.59 25.67 -11.96
CA ASN A 26 9.43 27.06 -11.55
C ASN A 26 8.20 27.31 -10.67
N GLU A 27 8.33 27.00 -9.38
CA GLU A 27 7.89 28.00 -8.40
C GLU A 27 8.94 29.11 -8.44
N GLU A 28 8.76 30.07 -9.37
CA GLU A 28 9.45 31.35 -9.25
C GLU A 28 9.29 31.81 -7.81
N SER A 29 10.40 32.27 -7.22
CA SER A 29 10.45 32.87 -5.89
C SER A 29 9.31 33.88 -5.77
N LYS A 30 8.18 33.45 -5.22
CA LYS A 30 6.99 34.29 -5.05
C LYS A 30 7.48 35.48 -4.24
N LYS A 31 7.54 36.65 -4.85
CA LYS A 31 7.67 37.90 -4.11
C LYS A 31 6.48 37.94 -3.17
N ILE A 32 6.76 38.00 -1.87
CA ILE A 32 5.72 38.12 -0.87
C ILE A 32 5.19 39.55 -0.97
N GLU A 33 4.09 39.75 -1.68
CA GLU A 33 3.29 40.98 -1.59
C GLU A 33 2.24 40.76 -0.50
N ASN A 34 2.34 41.54 0.59
CA ASN A 34 1.56 41.45 1.84
C ASN A 34 1.74 40.14 2.62
N PHE A 35 2.63 40.19 3.62
CA PHE A 35 2.94 39.08 4.52
C PHE A 35 2.18 39.24 5.85
N GLU A 36 1.00 38.64 5.97
CA GLU A 36 0.31 38.49 7.26
C GLU A 36 -0.13 37.04 7.42
N VAL A 37 0.35 36.36 8.46
CA VAL A 37 0.12 34.92 8.66
C VAL A 37 -0.43 34.69 10.07
N ASN A 38 -1.54 33.96 10.14
CA ASN A 38 -2.16 33.61 11.41
C ASN A 38 -2.32 32.08 11.53
N PHE A 39 -1.57 31.47 12.44
CA PHE A 39 -1.64 30.02 12.67
C PHE A 39 -2.77 29.63 13.64
N PRO A 40 -3.36 28.44 13.51
CA PRO A 40 -4.31 27.92 14.48
C PRO A 40 -3.67 27.68 15.85
N ILE A 41 -4.42 27.94 16.94
CA ILE A 41 -4.02 27.61 18.31
C ILE A 41 -4.67 26.28 18.70
N TYR A 42 -3.88 25.36 19.24
CA TYR A 42 -4.35 24.10 19.82
C TYR A 42 -4.01 24.04 21.30
N HIS A 43 -4.92 23.54 22.13
CA HIS A 43 -4.68 23.41 23.58
C HIS A 43 -3.63 22.35 23.91
N ASN A 44 -3.63 21.22 23.17
CA ASN A 44 -2.71 20.10 23.34
C ASN A 44 -2.13 19.73 21.97
N PRO A 45 -1.17 20.51 21.44
CA PRO A 45 -0.56 20.20 20.15
C PRO A 45 0.18 18.86 20.21
N LEU A 46 0.09 18.09 19.13
CA LEU A 46 0.77 16.80 19.01
C LEU A 46 2.25 16.97 18.63
N VAL A 47 2.55 17.99 17.82
CA VAL A 47 3.90 18.23 17.27
C VAL A 47 4.37 19.65 17.56
N SER A 48 5.62 19.81 17.99
CA SER A 48 6.33 21.10 17.94
C SER A 48 7.13 21.18 16.64
N ILE A 49 6.78 22.11 15.76
CA ILE A 49 7.58 22.47 14.58
C ILE A 49 8.65 23.44 15.07
N ILE A 50 9.87 22.95 15.29
CA ILE A 50 11.00 23.74 15.73
C ILE A 50 11.75 24.26 14.50
N ILE A 51 11.81 25.59 14.36
CA ILE A 51 12.46 26.27 13.24
C ILE A 51 13.59 27.14 13.82
N PRO A 52 14.85 26.66 13.83
CA PRO A 52 15.97 27.49 14.21
C PRO A 52 16.32 28.47 13.09
N PHE A 53 16.72 29.69 13.46
CA PHE A 53 17.20 30.67 12.51
C PHE A 53 18.30 31.56 13.12
N TYR A 54 19.15 32.05 12.23
CA TYR A 54 20.16 33.07 12.49
C TYR A 54 20.23 33.94 11.24
N ASN A 55 19.77 35.20 11.34
CA ASN A 55 19.55 36.10 10.21
C ASN A 55 18.53 35.56 9.18
N LEU A 56 18.59 36.01 7.92
CA LEU A 56 17.78 35.49 6.80
C LEU A 56 16.27 35.56 7.05
N GLU A 57 15.77 36.72 7.49
CA GLU A 57 14.35 36.96 7.77
C GLU A 57 13.45 36.52 6.61
N ASN A 58 13.81 36.86 5.36
CA ASN A 58 13.01 36.55 4.18
C ASN A 58 12.80 35.05 3.97
N TYR A 59 13.82 34.22 4.18
CA TYR A 59 13.69 32.77 4.06
C TYR A 59 12.81 32.21 5.16
N THR A 60 13.01 32.70 6.39
CA THR A 60 12.17 32.32 7.54
C THR A 60 10.70 32.67 7.28
N LYS A 61 10.41 33.86 6.74
CA LYS A 61 9.06 34.27 6.34
C LYS A 61 8.48 33.40 5.23
N LEU A 62 9.26 33.07 4.19
CA LEU A 62 8.84 32.15 3.13
C LEU A 62 8.53 30.74 3.66
N CYS A 63 9.35 30.23 4.59
CA CYS A 63 9.11 28.96 5.26
C CYS A 63 7.77 28.98 6.00
N LEU A 64 7.53 29.99 6.84
CA LEU A 64 6.29 30.16 7.59
C LEU A 64 5.07 30.34 6.66
N GLN A 65 5.19 31.12 5.59
CA GLN A 65 4.13 31.21 4.56
C GLN A 65 3.82 29.84 3.97
N SER A 66 4.84 29.05 3.64
CA SER A 66 4.63 27.74 3.03
C SER A 66 3.91 26.78 3.97
N ILE A 67 4.12 26.88 5.29
CA ILE A 67 3.36 26.13 6.30
C ILE A 67 1.91 26.60 6.33
N ALA A 68 1.66 27.91 6.31
CA ALA A 68 0.30 28.47 6.31
C ALA A 68 -0.48 28.10 5.03
N ASP A 69 0.19 28.06 3.88
CA ASP A 69 -0.41 27.63 2.61
C ASP A 69 -0.72 26.11 2.58
N ASN A 70 -0.11 25.34 3.48
CA ASN A 70 -0.15 23.87 3.48
C ASN A 70 -0.45 23.30 4.88
N LEU A 71 -1.35 23.94 5.64
CA LEU A 71 -1.68 23.54 7.01
C LEU A 71 -1.98 22.03 7.10
N PRO A 72 -1.35 21.31 8.04
CA PRO A 72 -1.63 19.90 8.28
C PRO A 72 -2.96 19.72 9.02
N ASN A 73 -3.51 18.50 8.96
CA ASN A 73 -4.73 18.14 9.69
C ASN A 73 -4.45 17.82 11.17
N ILE A 74 -3.21 17.47 11.51
CA ILE A 74 -2.80 17.23 12.89
C ILE A 74 -2.59 18.54 13.67
N SER A 75 -2.73 18.48 14.99
CA SER A 75 -2.49 19.62 15.87
C SER A 75 -0.99 19.88 16.07
N PHE A 76 -0.57 21.14 16.00
CA PHE A 76 0.84 21.52 16.08
C PHE A 76 1.04 22.87 16.77
N GLU A 77 2.25 23.13 17.25
CA GLU A 77 2.73 24.46 17.59
C GLU A 77 3.97 24.81 16.77
N ILE A 78 4.17 26.09 16.47
CA ILE A 78 5.38 26.58 15.81
C ILE A 78 6.26 27.24 16.87
N VAL A 79 7.51 26.79 16.94
CA VAL A 79 8.52 27.32 17.85
C VAL A 79 9.70 27.82 17.03
N LEU A 80 9.74 29.12 16.83
CA LEU A 80 10.81 29.80 16.14
C LEU A 80 11.95 30.10 17.11
N VAL A 81 13.17 29.66 16.81
CA VAL A 81 14.32 29.74 17.72
C VAL A 81 15.38 30.66 17.13
N ASN A 82 15.49 31.86 17.68
CA ASN A 82 16.48 32.85 17.29
C ASN A 82 17.80 32.61 18.04
N ASP A 83 18.84 32.18 17.34
CA ASP A 83 20.16 31.95 17.95
C ASP A 83 21.01 33.23 17.99
N ASN A 84 20.42 34.31 18.52
CA ASN A 84 21.02 35.63 18.65
C ASN A 84 21.44 36.24 17.30
N SER A 85 20.47 36.38 16.37
CA SER A 85 20.66 37.03 15.07
C SER A 85 21.29 38.42 15.21
N THR A 86 22.24 38.73 14.33
CA THR A 86 22.90 40.04 14.26
C THR A 86 22.08 41.07 13.48
N GLU A 87 21.23 40.59 12.58
CA GLU A 87 20.30 41.41 11.82
C GLU A 87 19.04 41.70 12.65
N LYS A 88 18.45 42.89 12.42
CA LYS A 88 17.13 43.19 12.98
C LYS A 88 16.09 42.37 12.23
N VAL A 89 15.57 41.35 12.89
CA VAL A 89 14.49 40.49 12.36
C VAL A 89 13.13 40.95 12.88
N ASN A 90 12.11 40.93 12.03
CA ASN A 90 10.73 41.25 12.41
C ASN A 90 9.73 40.15 12.00
N PHE A 91 9.01 39.60 12.99
CA PHE A 91 7.96 38.60 12.80
C PHE A 91 6.60 39.04 13.39
N ASP A 92 6.40 40.34 13.61
CA ASP A 92 5.16 40.90 14.22
C ASP A 92 3.90 40.58 13.40
N ASP A 93 4.05 40.43 12.09
CA ASP A 93 2.96 40.07 11.16
C ASP A 93 2.60 38.57 11.20
N ILE A 94 3.27 37.80 12.05
CA ILE A 94 3.02 36.37 12.25
C ILE A 94 2.40 36.15 13.62
N LYS A 95 1.14 35.72 13.64
CA LYS A 95 0.40 35.45 14.87
C LYS A 95 0.43 33.98 15.24
N ASN A 96 0.27 33.71 16.54
CA ASN A 96 0.14 32.37 17.12
C ASN A 96 1.36 31.47 16.93
N ILE A 97 2.55 32.06 16.98
CA ILE A 97 3.83 31.36 17.05
C ILE A 97 4.52 31.63 18.40
N LYS A 98 5.38 30.72 18.84
CA LYS A 98 6.26 30.92 19.98
C LYS A 98 7.65 31.31 19.47
N ILE A 99 8.21 32.40 19.98
CA ILE A 99 9.58 32.81 19.66
C ILE A 99 10.46 32.63 20.90
N ILE A 100 11.54 31.88 20.76
CA ILE A 100 12.58 31.70 21.78
C ILE A 100 13.83 32.43 21.30
N ASN A 101 14.25 33.47 22.04
CA ASN A 101 15.49 34.19 21.75
C ASN A 101 16.60 33.72 22.69
N ASN A 102 17.76 33.37 22.14
CA ASN A 102 18.96 33.14 22.93
C ASN A 102 19.68 34.47 23.20
N GLU A 103 20.24 34.60 24.40
CA GLU A 103 21.02 35.79 24.81
C GLU A 103 22.39 35.87 24.13
N GLN A 104 22.90 34.72 23.67
CA GLN A 104 24.15 34.59 22.95
C GLN A 104 23.99 33.51 21.87
N ASN A 105 24.81 33.56 20.82
CA ASN A 105 24.83 32.52 19.80
C ASN A 105 25.45 31.25 20.42
N ILE A 106 24.62 30.24 20.69
CA ILE A 106 25.04 28.96 21.31
C ILE A 106 25.17 27.84 20.28
N GLY A 107 24.86 28.11 19.01
CA GLY A 107 24.87 27.16 17.91
C GLY A 107 23.54 26.42 17.76
N PHE A 108 23.30 25.95 16.52
CA PHE A 108 22.10 25.20 16.10
C PHE A 108 21.71 24.08 17.08
N LEU A 109 22.67 23.21 17.39
CA LEU A 109 22.47 21.99 18.16
C LEU A 109 22.03 22.28 19.61
N ARG A 110 22.68 23.26 20.26
CA ARG A 110 22.34 23.67 21.63
C ARG A 110 21.01 24.42 21.68
N SER A 111 20.72 25.24 20.66
CA SER A 111 19.45 25.93 20.50
C SER A 111 18.27 24.98 20.41
N ILE A 112 18.42 23.91 19.61
CA ILE A 112 17.42 22.87 19.47
C ILE A 112 17.27 22.08 20.77
N ASN A 113 18.37 21.62 21.39
CA ASN A 113 18.31 20.90 22.66
C ASN A 113 17.64 21.72 23.78
N LYS A 114 17.94 23.03 23.87
CA LYS A 114 17.29 23.96 24.81
C LYS A 114 15.79 24.04 24.54
N THR A 115 15.39 24.11 23.28
CA THR A 115 13.99 24.20 22.87
C THR A 115 13.23 22.89 23.14
N ILE A 116 13.83 21.74 22.81
CA ILE A 116 13.28 20.43 23.13
C ILE A 116 13.02 20.35 24.64
N LYS A 117 13.93 20.81 25.51
CA LYS A 117 13.66 20.79 26.97
C LYS A 117 12.45 21.63 27.40
N GLN A 118 12.06 22.66 26.65
CA GLN A 118 11.01 23.62 27.02
C GLN A 118 9.62 23.30 26.46
N VAL A 119 9.52 22.67 25.28
CA VAL A 119 8.21 22.29 24.71
C VAL A 119 7.59 21.12 25.48
N LYS A 120 6.34 20.75 25.19
CA LYS A 120 5.66 19.63 25.88
C LYS A 120 5.01 18.62 24.93
N THR A 121 5.10 18.85 23.62
CA THR A 121 4.48 18.00 22.60
C THR A 121 5.12 16.61 22.55
N PRO A 122 4.35 15.54 22.30
CA PRO A 122 4.90 14.20 22.14
C PRO A 122 5.93 14.07 21.00
N PHE A 123 5.77 14.83 19.92
CA PHE A 123 6.66 14.80 18.76
C PHE A 123 7.37 16.12 18.54
N ILE A 124 8.57 16.02 17.97
CA ILE A 124 9.39 17.14 17.50
C ILE A 124 9.56 17.01 15.99
N TYR A 125 9.19 18.07 15.26
CA TYR A 125 9.52 18.21 13.85
C TYR A 125 10.56 19.33 13.71
N LEU A 126 11.80 18.95 13.39
CA LEU A 126 12.85 19.92 13.08
C LEU A 126 12.78 20.27 11.60
N LEU A 127 12.64 21.56 11.31
CA LEU A 127 12.52 22.11 9.96
C LEU A 127 13.45 23.32 9.84
N ASN A 128 14.33 23.32 8.84
CA ASN A 128 15.20 24.48 8.63
C ASN A 128 14.40 25.68 8.07
N ASN A 129 14.85 26.89 8.40
CA ASN A 129 14.21 28.13 7.97
C ASN A 129 14.36 28.43 6.46
N ASP A 130 15.27 27.76 5.77
CA ASP A 130 15.50 27.84 4.31
C ASP A 130 14.80 26.70 3.54
N THR A 131 13.62 26.30 4.01
CA THR A 131 12.78 25.27 3.37
C THR A 131 11.39 25.80 3.02
N LEU A 132 10.80 25.25 1.94
CA LEU A 132 9.38 25.36 1.65
C LEU A 132 8.71 23.99 1.80
N VAL A 133 7.66 23.91 2.61
CA VAL A 133 6.88 22.68 2.74
C VAL A 133 5.83 22.57 1.63
N LYS A 134 5.40 21.34 1.34
CA LYS A 134 4.28 21.04 0.42
C LYS A 134 3.12 20.41 1.17
N LYS A 135 1.93 20.41 0.55
CA LYS A 135 0.73 19.79 1.10
C LYS A 135 1.02 18.37 1.61
N GLY A 136 0.62 18.10 2.85
CA GLY A 136 0.80 16.82 3.52
C GLY A 136 2.17 16.64 4.19
N PHE A 137 3.06 17.64 4.21
CA PHE A 137 4.41 17.51 4.76
C PHE A 137 4.43 16.90 6.18
N LEU A 138 3.54 17.32 7.07
CA LEU A 138 3.54 16.81 8.44
C LEU A 138 2.63 15.59 8.61
N ASP A 139 1.45 15.59 7.97
CA ASP A 139 0.50 14.46 8.03
C ASP A 139 1.13 13.17 7.51
N GLU A 140 1.94 13.23 6.45
CA GLU A 140 2.58 12.07 5.84
C GLU A 140 3.79 11.56 6.63
N LEU A 141 4.42 12.41 7.45
CA LEU A 141 5.43 11.97 8.42
C LEU A 141 4.77 11.25 9.60
N MET A 142 3.65 11.79 10.12
CA MET A 142 2.87 11.13 11.17
C MET A 142 2.25 9.81 10.72
N TYR A 143 1.78 9.74 9.46
CA TYR A 143 1.29 8.49 8.87
C TYR A 143 2.28 7.33 9.04
N VAL A 144 3.59 7.60 8.94
CA VAL A 144 4.62 6.57 9.15
C VAL A 144 4.65 6.11 10.60
N PHE A 145 4.59 7.02 11.58
CA PHE A 145 4.51 6.65 13.00
C PHE A 145 3.24 5.84 13.34
N ASP A 146 2.12 6.13 12.68
CA ASP A 146 0.85 5.44 12.93
C ASP A 146 0.78 4.04 12.30
N ASN A 147 1.56 3.78 11.25
CA ASN A 147 1.41 2.58 10.40
C ASN A 147 2.64 1.67 10.32
N PHE A 148 3.79 2.10 10.84
CA PHE A 148 5.01 1.30 10.87
C PHE A 148 5.46 1.02 12.31
N GLU A 149 6.03 -0.16 12.53
CA GLU A 149 6.51 -0.57 13.84
C GLU A 149 7.90 0.03 14.13
N ASP A 150 8.15 0.28 15.41
CA ASP A 150 9.44 0.73 15.95
C ASP A 150 10.02 1.97 15.25
N VAL A 151 9.20 2.91 14.80
CA VAL A 151 9.68 4.16 14.20
C VAL A 151 10.44 5.00 15.24
N GLY A 152 11.63 5.47 14.85
CA GLY A 152 12.48 6.37 15.64
C GLY A 152 12.48 7.78 15.06
N ALA A 153 12.67 7.89 13.75
CA ALA A 153 12.57 9.15 13.04
C ALA A 153 12.11 8.96 11.59
N VAL A 154 11.54 10.01 11.01
CA VAL A 154 11.03 10.02 9.63
C VAL A 154 11.50 11.29 8.92
N GLY A 155 12.04 11.13 7.71
CA GLY A 155 12.49 12.22 6.85
C GLY A 155 11.62 12.38 5.59
N SER A 156 11.58 13.61 5.10
CA SER A 156 10.86 13.98 3.88
C SER A 156 11.67 13.71 2.61
N MET A 157 10.99 13.70 1.46
CA MET A 157 11.64 13.93 0.17
C MET A 157 12.10 15.37 0.07
N VAL A 158 13.40 15.54 -0.12
CA VAL A 158 14.02 16.85 -0.28
C VAL A 158 14.23 17.12 -1.76
N LEU A 159 13.73 18.26 -2.22
CA LEU A 159 13.81 18.71 -3.60
C LEU A 159 14.68 19.97 -3.68
N ASN A 160 15.39 20.10 -4.80
CA ASN A 160 15.98 21.38 -5.19
C ASN A 160 14.90 22.33 -5.71
N GLU A 161 15.23 23.61 -5.84
CA GLU A 161 14.34 24.65 -6.37
C GLU A 161 13.77 24.32 -7.76
N ASP A 162 14.55 23.63 -8.60
CA ASP A 162 14.14 23.20 -9.94
C ASP A 162 13.22 21.95 -9.93
N GLY A 163 12.85 21.46 -8.75
CA GLY A 163 12.05 20.25 -8.52
C GLY A 163 12.80 18.94 -8.71
N SER A 164 14.12 18.97 -8.95
CA SER A 164 14.95 17.77 -9.00
C SER A 164 15.16 17.18 -7.60
N LEU A 165 15.42 15.87 -7.53
CA LEU A 165 15.61 15.19 -6.26
C LEU A 165 16.93 15.61 -5.63
N GLN A 166 16.86 16.24 -4.45
CA GLN A 166 18.03 16.57 -3.64
C GLN A 166 18.36 15.43 -2.68
N GLU A 167 17.36 14.80 -2.04
CA GLU A 167 17.57 13.67 -1.14
C GLU A 167 16.31 12.79 -1.04
N ALA A 168 16.51 11.48 -1.07
CA ALA A 168 15.50 10.47 -0.75
C ALA A 168 16.03 9.48 0.32
N GLY A 169 16.52 10.08 1.41
CA GLY A 169 17.24 9.41 2.48
C GLY A 169 18.73 9.18 2.21
N SER A 170 19.45 8.94 3.31
CA SER A 170 20.90 8.82 3.34
C SER A 170 21.35 7.49 3.96
N PHE A 171 22.47 6.97 3.46
CA PHE A 171 22.94 5.61 3.74
C PHE A 171 24.44 5.58 4.03
N PHE A 172 24.83 4.67 4.92
CA PHE A 172 26.19 4.23 5.08
C PHE A 172 26.40 2.91 4.34
N LEU A 173 27.51 2.85 3.61
CA LEU A 173 28.00 1.65 2.96
C LEU A 173 29.26 1.16 3.69
N GLN A 174 29.75 0.01 3.24
CA GLN A 174 31.00 -0.58 3.72
C GLN A 174 32.11 0.49 3.80
N ASN A 175 32.92 0.41 4.86
CA ASN A 175 33.99 1.37 5.18
C ASN A 175 33.49 2.78 5.54
N ALA A 176 32.28 2.88 6.09
CA ALA A 176 31.64 4.15 6.49
C ALA A 176 31.48 5.16 5.33
N LYS A 177 31.38 4.65 4.09
CA LYS A 177 31.15 5.52 2.93
C LYS A 177 29.71 6.03 2.95
N ILE A 178 29.56 7.35 2.99
CA ILE A 178 28.25 8.00 2.89
C ILE A 178 27.80 8.00 1.44
N MET A 179 26.56 7.55 1.21
CA MET A 179 25.88 7.69 -0.06
C MET A 179 24.48 8.23 0.18
N GLN A 180 24.22 9.40 -0.38
CA GLN A 180 22.87 9.94 -0.47
C GLN A 180 22.20 9.41 -1.73
N THR A 181 20.88 9.41 -1.71
CA THR A 181 20.05 9.01 -2.85
C THR A 181 20.02 10.11 -3.92
N VAL A 182 21.19 10.51 -4.41
CA VAL A 182 21.39 11.66 -5.31
C VAL A 182 22.12 11.17 -6.53
N ASP A 183 21.37 10.67 -7.51
CA ASP A 183 21.94 10.18 -8.76
C ASP A 183 21.43 11.01 -9.93
N ARG A 184 21.53 12.36 -9.87
CA ARG A 184 21.10 13.30 -10.95
C ARG A 184 19.73 12.96 -11.57
N LYS A 185 18.85 12.32 -10.79
CA LYS A 185 17.62 11.66 -11.25
C LYS A 185 16.44 12.51 -10.84
N LYS A 186 15.45 12.56 -11.74
CA LYS A 186 14.17 13.25 -11.48
C LYS A 186 13.43 12.56 -10.34
N ALA A 187 12.69 13.32 -9.54
CA ALA A 187 11.97 12.85 -8.35
C ALA A 187 10.98 11.68 -8.61
N PHE A 188 10.65 11.38 -9.86
CA PHE A 188 9.62 10.44 -10.26
C PHE A 188 10.08 8.98 -10.43
N TYR A 189 11.36 8.66 -10.23
CA TYR A 189 11.80 7.27 -10.38
C TYR A 189 11.16 6.35 -9.32
N PRO A 190 10.57 5.20 -9.69
CA PRO A 190 9.80 4.34 -8.78
C PRO A 190 10.63 3.82 -7.60
N GLU A 191 11.95 3.66 -7.77
CA GLU A 191 12.86 3.25 -6.69
C GLU A 191 12.95 4.23 -5.50
N HIS A 192 12.37 5.43 -5.62
CA HIS A 192 12.37 6.49 -4.60
C HIS A 192 10.97 6.93 -4.18
N ASN A 193 9.92 6.34 -4.76
CA ASN A 193 8.53 6.74 -4.55
C ASN A 193 7.76 5.67 -3.76
N TYR A 194 8.32 5.21 -2.65
CA TYR A 194 7.63 4.39 -1.64
C TYR A 194 8.30 4.63 -0.28
N ILE A 195 7.63 4.26 0.82
CA ILE A 195 8.20 4.38 2.17
C ILE A 195 9.24 3.28 2.38
N TYR A 196 10.42 3.60 2.91
CA TYR A 196 11.44 2.58 3.21
C TYR A 196 12.39 3.02 4.32
N GLU A 197 13.06 2.06 4.94
CA GLU A 197 14.11 2.29 5.93
C GLU A 197 15.39 2.85 5.31
N ILE A 198 16.02 3.79 6.03
CA ILE A 198 17.26 4.49 5.69
C ILE A 198 18.18 4.53 6.91
N ASP A 199 19.45 4.94 6.76
CA ASP A 199 20.34 5.05 7.93
C ASP A 199 20.09 6.34 8.71
N TYR A 200 19.89 7.46 8.01
CA TYR A 200 19.56 8.76 8.59
C TYR A 200 18.85 9.68 7.59
N CYS A 201 18.13 10.68 8.12
CA CYS A 201 17.52 11.77 7.37
C CYS A 201 18.35 13.04 7.56
N SER A 202 18.42 13.92 6.56
CA SER A 202 19.00 15.26 6.74
C SER A 202 18.24 16.10 7.77
N GLY A 203 18.99 16.95 8.49
CA GLY A 203 18.48 17.80 9.56
C GLY A 203 17.50 18.89 9.10
N CYS A 204 17.38 19.12 7.78
CA CYS A 204 16.46 20.11 7.23
C CYS A 204 14.98 19.74 7.35
N SER A 205 14.64 18.46 7.53
CA SER A 205 13.28 18.00 7.79
C SER A 205 13.27 16.60 8.42
N ILE A 206 13.14 16.54 9.74
CA ILE A 206 13.09 15.28 10.50
C ILE A 206 12.04 15.32 11.62
N LEU A 207 11.15 14.33 11.64
CA LEU A 207 10.17 14.12 12.70
C LEU A 207 10.62 12.96 13.61
N PHE A 208 10.57 13.16 14.93
CA PHE A 208 10.89 12.12 15.91
C PHE A 208 10.09 12.29 17.22
N GLU A 209 10.02 11.22 18.01
CA GLU A 209 9.43 11.25 19.37
C GLU A 209 10.31 12.12 20.28
N ARG A 210 9.69 13.05 21.03
CA ARG A 210 10.39 13.90 21.99
C ARG A 210 11.06 13.09 23.10
N GLN A 211 10.42 12.01 23.52
CA GLN A 211 10.83 11.18 24.64
C GLN A 211 10.96 9.71 24.24
N LYS A 212 11.93 9.05 24.83
CA LYS A 212 12.09 7.60 24.78
C LYS A 212 11.06 6.92 25.68
N LYS A 213 10.91 5.60 25.53
CA LYS A 213 10.01 4.79 26.37
C LYS A 213 10.29 4.89 27.88
N ASN A 214 11.54 5.20 28.27
CA ASN A 214 11.93 5.38 29.68
C ASN A 214 11.70 6.80 30.22
N GLY A 215 11.15 7.72 29.39
CA GLY A 215 10.88 9.11 29.75
C GLY A 215 12.02 10.09 29.45
N ASP A 216 13.22 9.60 29.08
CA ASP A 216 14.35 10.45 28.74
C ASP A 216 14.07 11.25 27.46
N LEU A 217 14.52 12.50 27.42
CA LEU A 217 14.42 13.32 26.22
C LEU A 217 15.36 12.80 25.13
N VAL A 218 14.87 12.80 23.90
CA VAL A 218 15.66 12.58 22.69
C VAL A 218 16.37 13.91 22.37
N LEU A 219 17.68 13.95 22.56
CA LEU A 219 18.53 15.13 22.41
C LEU A 219 19.71 14.84 21.49
N PHE A 220 20.20 15.88 20.81
CA PHE A 220 21.40 15.83 19.99
C PHE A 220 22.65 15.77 20.87
N ASP A 221 23.68 15.02 20.46
CA ASP A 221 24.95 14.92 21.18
C ASP A 221 25.80 16.19 20.93
N GLU A 222 26.00 16.99 21.98
CA GLU A 222 26.74 18.26 21.89
C GLU A 222 28.23 18.09 21.56
N LYS A 223 28.77 16.86 21.51
CA LYS A 223 30.13 16.62 20.99
C LYS A 223 30.28 16.99 19.51
N PHE A 224 29.18 17.06 18.76
CA PHE A 224 29.16 17.45 17.34
C PHE A 224 29.04 18.97 17.11
N VAL A 225 29.06 19.78 18.18
CA VAL A 225 29.08 21.26 18.03
C VAL A 225 30.29 21.71 17.19
N PRO A 226 30.12 22.66 16.25
CA PRO A 226 28.89 23.43 15.99
C PRO A 226 27.93 22.84 14.94
N ALA A 227 28.36 21.89 14.10
CA ALA A 227 27.56 21.35 12.99
C ALA A 227 28.19 20.09 12.38
N TYR A 228 27.43 19.41 11.53
CA TYR A 228 27.70 18.13 10.87
C TYR A 228 27.67 16.91 11.81
N PHE A 229 26.93 15.89 11.37
CA PHE A 229 26.72 14.59 12.02
C PHE A 229 25.81 14.59 13.25
N GLU A 230 25.21 15.72 13.62
CA GLU A 230 24.30 15.81 14.76
C GLU A 230 23.01 15.00 14.56
N GLU A 231 22.38 15.15 13.40
CA GLU A 231 21.19 14.42 12.97
C GLU A 231 21.51 12.97 12.64
N THR A 232 22.71 12.73 12.08
CA THR A 232 23.21 11.40 11.76
C THR A 232 23.42 10.60 13.03
N ASP A 233 24.04 11.21 14.04
CA ASP A 233 24.24 10.62 15.36
C ASP A 233 22.92 10.40 16.07
N LEU A 234 21.97 11.34 16.02
CA LEU A 234 20.64 11.16 16.58
C LEU A 234 19.94 9.93 15.98
N CYS A 235 19.97 9.79 14.66
CA CYS A 235 19.40 8.63 13.95
C CYS A 235 20.08 7.32 14.38
N PHE A 236 21.41 7.33 14.57
CA PHE A 236 22.15 6.15 15.04
C PHE A 236 21.86 5.82 16.50
N GLN A 237 21.70 6.81 17.38
CA GLN A 237 21.26 6.60 18.76
C GLN A 237 19.90 5.90 18.78
N LEU A 238 18.92 6.46 18.06
CA LEU A 238 17.57 5.88 17.94
C LEU A 238 17.63 4.45 17.38
N ARG A 239 18.43 4.23 16.33
CA ARG A 239 18.54 2.91 15.68
C ARG A 239 19.21 1.86 16.55
N TYR A 240 20.39 2.16 17.07
CA TYR A 240 21.26 1.15 17.66
C TYR A 240 21.13 1.04 19.17
N LEU A 241 20.85 2.14 19.87
CA LEU A 241 20.62 2.14 21.32
C LEU A 241 19.15 1.87 21.64
N ASP A 242 18.24 2.59 20.99
CA ASP A 242 16.80 2.51 21.30
C ASP A 242 16.05 1.45 20.48
N LYS A 243 16.76 0.74 19.59
CA LYS A 243 16.24 -0.34 18.71
C LYS A 243 15.08 0.12 17.82
N LYS A 244 15.09 1.38 17.41
CA LYS A 244 14.13 1.95 16.48
C LYS A 244 14.62 1.86 15.02
N LYS A 245 13.75 2.27 14.11
CA LYS A 245 13.96 2.29 12.66
C LYS A 245 13.81 3.71 12.15
N ILE A 246 14.63 4.06 11.17
CA ILE A 246 14.61 5.38 10.55
C ILE A 246 14.01 5.24 9.16
N PHE A 247 12.99 6.03 8.87
CA PHE A 247 12.22 5.94 7.64
C PHE A 247 12.34 7.19 6.78
N TYR A 248 12.23 6.96 5.48
CA TYR A 248 11.99 7.99 4.48
C TYR A 248 10.57 7.85 3.94
N THR A 249 9.87 8.96 3.73
CA THR A 249 8.59 8.99 3.02
C THR A 249 8.63 9.96 1.83
N PRO A 250 8.23 9.52 0.61
CA PRO A 250 8.14 10.38 -0.55
C PRO A 250 6.90 11.28 -0.55
N PHE A 251 5.99 11.07 0.41
CA PHE A 251 4.70 11.73 0.49
C PHE A 251 4.77 13.05 1.27
N SER A 252 5.71 13.17 2.20
CA SER A 252 6.16 14.47 2.69
C SER A 252 7.22 15.02 1.75
N LYS A 253 7.02 16.25 1.26
CA LYS A 253 7.94 16.92 0.33
C LYS A 253 8.30 18.30 0.84
N ILE A 254 9.58 18.62 0.77
CA ILE A 254 10.10 19.95 1.01
C ILE A 254 11.00 20.39 -0.15
N ILE A 255 11.05 21.69 -0.43
CA ILE A 255 12.09 22.32 -1.24
C ILE A 255 13.11 22.91 -0.27
N HIS A 256 14.40 22.68 -0.50
CA HIS A 256 15.46 23.19 0.35
C HIS A 256 16.43 24.04 -0.47
N PHE A 257 16.54 25.32 -0.09
CA PHE A 257 17.38 26.32 -0.75
C PHE A 257 18.83 26.14 -0.32
N ASN A 258 19.52 25.14 -0.88
CA ASN A 258 20.93 24.89 -0.56
C ASN A 258 21.78 26.17 -0.75
N GLY A 259 22.62 26.49 0.25
CA GLY A 259 23.71 27.47 0.09
C GLY A 259 23.41 28.91 0.50
N VAL A 260 22.19 29.24 0.93
CA VAL A 260 21.80 30.61 1.33
C VAL A 260 22.60 31.11 2.54
N SER A 261 22.99 30.21 3.44
CA SER A 261 23.77 30.56 4.64
C SER A 261 25.28 30.51 4.42
N TYR A 262 25.80 30.03 3.27
CA TYR A 262 27.16 29.48 3.29
C TYR A 262 28.01 29.43 1.99
N GLU A 263 27.60 29.92 0.83
CA GLU A 263 28.49 29.95 -0.36
C GLU A 263 28.88 31.36 -0.81
N GLN A 264 30.12 31.76 -0.51
CA GLN A 264 30.87 32.79 -1.28
C GLN A 264 32.37 32.93 -0.91
N ASN A 265 33.04 31.93 -0.33
CA ASN A 265 34.47 32.08 0.05
C ASN A 265 35.24 30.75 0.10
N GLU A 266 36.34 30.62 -0.64
CA GLU A 266 37.20 29.42 -0.69
C GLU A 266 37.79 29.03 0.69
N LYS A 267 38.09 30.02 1.53
CA LYS A 267 38.53 29.80 2.93
C LYS A 267 37.41 29.26 3.84
N LEU A 268 36.13 29.53 3.52
CA LEU A 268 35.00 28.97 4.26
C LEU A 268 34.78 27.49 3.88
N SER A 269 35.08 27.08 2.65
CA SER A 269 35.01 25.66 2.26
C SER A 269 36.06 24.80 2.97
N GLU A 270 37.30 25.27 3.14
CA GLU A 270 38.34 24.52 3.85
C GLU A 270 37.99 24.28 5.32
N ARG A 271 37.50 25.32 6.02
CA ARG A 271 37.06 25.21 7.43
C ARG A 271 35.88 24.25 7.59
N LYS A 272 34.93 24.27 6.65
CA LYS A 272 33.80 23.32 6.64
C LYS A 272 34.28 21.90 6.42
N GLN A 273 35.18 21.70 5.47
CA GLN A 273 35.73 20.38 5.20
C GLN A 273 36.49 19.85 6.42
N ALA A 274 37.33 20.68 7.06
CA ALA A 274 38.02 20.30 8.28
C ALA A 274 37.06 19.98 9.44
N LEU A 275 35.97 20.74 9.60
CA LEU A 275 34.94 20.46 10.60
C LEU A 275 34.20 19.16 10.29
N PHE A 276 33.81 18.95 9.03
CA PHE A 276 33.17 17.72 8.57
C PHE A 276 34.08 16.51 8.82
N GLU A 277 35.36 16.58 8.47
CA GLU A 277 36.33 15.48 8.69
C GLU A 277 36.54 15.20 10.17
N LYS A 278 36.66 16.24 11.00
CA LYS A 278 36.74 16.11 12.46
C LYS A 278 35.52 15.37 13.01
N ASN A 279 34.32 15.82 12.67
CA ASN A 279 33.07 15.24 13.19
C ASN A 279 32.76 13.87 12.57
N PHE A 280 33.16 13.62 11.33
CA PHE A 280 33.10 12.30 10.73
C PHE A 280 33.99 11.30 11.48
N ASN A 281 35.22 11.69 11.85
CA ASN A 281 36.11 10.83 12.63
C ASN A 281 35.56 10.58 14.04
N LEU A 282 34.98 11.60 14.69
CA LEU A 282 34.30 11.44 15.97
C LEU A 282 33.12 10.46 15.86
N PHE A 283 32.26 10.64 14.86
CA PHE A 283 31.13 9.76 14.58
C PHE A 283 31.57 8.33 14.30
N LYS A 284 32.57 8.16 13.43
CA LYS A 284 33.13 6.86 13.08
C LYS A 284 33.69 6.14 14.30
N ASN A 285 34.43 6.84 15.16
CA ASN A 285 34.95 6.26 16.40
C ASN A 285 33.83 5.86 17.37
N LYS A 286 32.76 6.67 17.47
CA LYS A 286 31.60 6.38 18.32
C LYS A 286 30.81 5.15 17.86
N TRP A 287 30.69 4.95 16.56
CA TRP A 287 29.85 3.91 15.94
C TRP A 287 30.65 2.86 15.15
N ASP A 288 31.92 2.66 15.47
CA ASP A 288 32.84 1.80 14.70
C ASP A 288 32.30 0.36 14.58
N LYS A 289 31.73 -0.17 15.67
CA LYS A 289 31.11 -1.50 15.70
C LYS A 289 29.92 -1.57 14.75
N GLU A 290 29.03 -0.59 14.76
CA GLU A 290 27.82 -0.56 13.94
C GLU A 290 28.16 -0.38 12.47
N LEU A 291 29.10 0.51 12.15
CA LEU A 291 29.57 0.79 10.80
C LEU A 291 30.35 -0.39 10.19
N SER A 292 31.18 -1.08 10.98
CA SER A 292 31.94 -2.25 10.52
C SER A 292 31.04 -3.46 10.21
N ASN A 293 29.84 -3.52 10.79
CA ASN A 293 28.85 -4.55 10.47
C ASN A 293 28.15 -4.32 9.11
N ILE A 294 28.27 -3.14 8.51
CA ILE A 294 27.67 -2.84 7.21
C ILE A 294 28.46 -3.54 6.09
N LYS A 295 27.81 -4.50 5.44
CA LYS A 295 28.43 -5.30 4.36
C LYS A 295 28.14 -4.76 2.96
N SER A 296 27.13 -3.91 2.83
CA SER A 296 26.62 -3.43 1.55
C SER A 296 27.60 -2.45 0.88
N GLN A 297 27.95 -2.71 -0.38
CA GLN A 297 28.88 -1.88 -1.15
C GLN A 297 28.16 -0.88 -2.06
N LYS A 298 26.86 -1.06 -2.26
CA LYS A 298 26.04 -0.23 -3.14
C LYS A 298 24.73 0.14 -2.46
N LEU A 299 24.20 1.30 -2.80
CA LEU A 299 22.98 1.86 -2.22
C LEU A 299 21.81 0.85 -2.15
N GLN A 300 21.51 0.19 -3.27
CA GLN A 300 20.40 -0.76 -3.32
C GLN A 300 20.63 -1.99 -2.42
N GLU A 301 21.88 -2.44 -2.25
CA GLU A 301 22.19 -3.54 -1.34
C GLU A 301 21.91 -3.14 0.10
N ARG A 302 22.24 -1.88 0.46
CA ARG A 302 21.96 -1.33 1.80
C ARG A 302 20.46 -1.17 2.04
N LYS A 303 19.69 -0.71 1.05
CA LYS A 303 18.22 -0.69 1.14
C LYS A 303 17.66 -2.07 1.44
N ASN A 304 18.14 -3.11 0.74
CA ASN A 304 17.69 -4.47 0.98
C ASN A 304 18.15 -4.97 2.37
N GLU A 305 19.37 -4.64 2.79
CA GLU A 305 19.88 -4.99 4.14
C GLU A 305 19.02 -4.39 5.27
N LEU A 306 18.51 -3.17 5.10
CA LEU A 306 17.64 -2.50 6.08
C LEU A 306 16.18 -2.97 6.04
N ASN A 307 15.63 -3.24 4.85
CA ASN A 307 14.18 -3.49 4.66
C ASN A 307 13.81 -4.99 4.62
N GLY A 308 14.77 -5.90 4.80
CA GLY A 308 14.53 -7.34 4.93
C GLY A 308 15.39 -8.19 3.98
N THR A 309 15.76 -9.38 4.44
CA THR A 309 16.61 -10.31 3.66
C THR A 309 15.83 -11.07 2.58
N LYS A 310 14.50 -11.07 2.66
CA LYS A 310 13.61 -11.79 1.76
C LYS A 310 13.00 -10.82 0.74
N GLU A 311 12.97 -11.22 -0.52
CA GLU A 311 12.56 -10.36 -1.63
C GLU A 311 11.47 -11.06 -2.44
N ILE A 312 10.43 -10.32 -2.85
CA ILE A 312 9.36 -10.85 -3.70
C ILE A 312 8.95 -9.85 -4.78
N VAL A 313 8.68 -10.35 -5.98
CA VAL A 313 8.19 -9.58 -7.12
C VAL A 313 6.87 -10.15 -7.58
N PHE A 314 5.81 -9.35 -7.53
CA PHE A 314 4.49 -9.68 -8.03
C PHE A 314 4.33 -9.15 -9.45
N TYR A 315 4.02 -10.05 -10.38
CA TYR A 315 3.72 -9.74 -11.77
C TYR A 315 2.21 -9.85 -11.97
N ASN A 316 1.59 -8.76 -12.41
CA ASN A 316 0.18 -8.71 -12.77
C ASN A 316 -0.05 -7.89 -14.04
N GLY A 317 -1.23 -8.03 -14.67
CA GLY A 317 -1.60 -7.24 -15.84
C GLY A 317 -1.90 -5.77 -15.53
N VAL A 318 -2.34 -5.49 -14.30
CA VAL A 318 -2.59 -4.14 -13.77
C VAL A 318 -2.06 -4.06 -12.33
N VAL A 319 -1.91 -2.86 -11.79
CA VAL A 319 -1.71 -2.72 -10.33
C VAL A 319 -2.98 -3.23 -9.67
N PRO A 320 -2.91 -4.05 -8.61
CA PRO A 320 -4.11 -4.66 -8.06
C PRO A 320 -5.16 -3.63 -7.64
N GLU A 321 -6.38 -3.81 -8.13
CA GLU A 321 -7.54 -2.93 -7.92
C GLU A 321 -8.52 -3.65 -6.97
N ALA A 322 -8.21 -3.60 -5.67
CA ALA A 322 -8.86 -4.42 -4.63
C ALA A 322 -10.38 -4.22 -4.51
N ASP A 323 -10.89 -3.09 -4.97
CA ASP A 323 -12.29 -2.67 -4.98
C ASP A 323 -13.07 -3.14 -6.23
N LYS A 324 -12.40 -3.66 -7.27
CA LYS A 324 -13.07 -4.02 -8.54
C LYS A 324 -13.42 -5.48 -8.70
N ASN A 325 -12.62 -6.39 -8.13
CA ASN A 325 -12.93 -7.82 -8.17
C ASN A 325 -12.22 -8.60 -7.06
N SER A 326 -12.82 -9.73 -6.66
CA SER A 326 -12.33 -10.58 -5.57
C SER A 326 -10.92 -11.15 -5.80
N GLY A 327 -10.54 -11.35 -7.06
CA GLY A 327 -9.22 -11.86 -7.40
C GLY A 327 -8.11 -10.86 -7.09
N GLU A 328 -8.33 -9.58 -7.38
CA GLU A 328 -7.38 -8.50 -7.10
C GLU A 328 -7.35 -8.16 -5.60
N LEU A 329 -8.47 -8.27 -4.90
CA LEU A 329 -8.51 -8.21 -3.43
C LEU A 329 -7.66 -9.32 -2.81
N ARG A 330 -7.81 -10.57 -3.28
CA ARG A 330 -6.97 -11.70 -2.83
C ARG A 330 -5.49 -11.44 -3.07
N LEU A 331 -5.10 -10.96 -4.26
CA LEU A 331 -3.71 -10.63 -4.54
C LEU A 331 -3.19 -9.52 -3.62
N THR A 332 -4.01 -8.51 -3.33
CA THR A 332 -3.69 -7.42 -2.41
C THR A 332 -3.40 -7.95 -1.00
N GLU A 333 -4.25 -8.83 -0.47
CA GLU A 333 -4.02 -9.44 0.86
C GLU A 333 -2.79 -10.36 0.88
N ILE A 334 -2.51 -11.10 -0.21
CA ILE A 334 -1.26 -11.87 -0.36
C ILE A 334 -0.04 -10.93 -0.30
N ILE A 335 -0.06 -9.82 -1.04
CA ILE A 335 1.03 -8.83 -1.05
C ILE A 335 1.26 -8.27 0.37
N LYS A 336 0.19 -7.86 1.06
CA LYS A 336 0.25 -7.35 2.44
C LYS A 336 0.82 -8.40 3.40
N ALA A 337 0.41 -9.66 3.26
CA ALA A 337 0.92 -10.74 4.11
C ALA A 337 2.42 -10.96 3.91
N TYR A 338 2.92 -10.96 2.66
CA TYR A 338 4.36 -11.01 2.42
C TYR A 338 5.11 -9.82 3.03
N ASN A 339 4.58 -8.60 2.90
CA ASN A 339 5.16 -7.41 3.51
C ASN A 339 5.25 -7.52 5.04
N LYS A 340 4.17 -7.99 5.69
CA LYS A 340 4.13 -8.28 7.14
C LYS A 340 5.14 -9.33 7.56
N ASN A 341 5.41 -10.34 6.72
CA ASN A 341 6.41 -11.38 6.96
C ASN A 341 7.85 -10.94 6.55
N HIS A 342 8.14 -9.63 6.61
CA HIS A 342 9.45 -9.02 6.36
C HIS A 342 10.04 -9.25 4.96
N TYR A 343 9.18 -9.40 3.94
CA TYR A 343 9.63 -9.34 2.56
C TYR A 343 9.67 -7.90 2.05
N THR A 344 10.76 -7.53 1.38
CA THR A 344 10.74 -6.38 0.48
C THR A 344 9.96 -6.76 -0.78
N ALA A 345 8.77 -6.18 -0.95
CA ALA A 345 7.87 -6.48 -2.06
C ALA A 345 7.97 -5.45 -3.20
N THR A 346 7.90 -5.95 -4.43
CA THR A 346 7.83 -5.13 -5.65
C THR A 346 6.66 -5.55 -6.52
N ILE A 347 5.91 -4.60 -7.08
CA ILE A 347 4.82 -4.84 -8.03
C ILE A 347 5.25 -4.44 -9.44
N ILE A 348 5.14 -5.36 -10.38
CA ILE A 348 5.31 -5.15 -11.82
C ILE A 348 3.96 -5.33 -12.50
N ALA A 349 3.38 -4.21 -12.93
CA ALA A 349 2.15 -4.16 -13.69
C ALA A 349 2.41 -3.68 -15.13
N ASP A 350 1.74 -4.31 -16.10
CA ASP A 350 1.85 -3.90 -17.50
C ASP A 350 1.23 -2.52 -17.72
N ARG A 351 1.94 -1.64 -18.45
CA ARG A 351 1.45 -0.31 -18.83
C ARG A 351 0.98 0.54 -17.64
N ASN A 352 1.57 0.30 -16.47
CA ASN A 352 1.27 1.08 -15.29
C ASN A 352 1.81 2.51 -15.43
N LYS A 353 0.97 3.43 -14.98
CA LYS A 353 1.11 4.86 -15.12
C LYS A 353 1.44 5.44 -13.75
N ILE A 354 2.34 6.43 -13.67
CA ILE A 354 2.71 7.07 -12.39
C ILE A 354 1.54 7.69 -11.62
N ASP A 355 0.53 8.21 -12.34
CA ASP A 355 -0.69 8.83 -11.78
C ASP A 355 -1.81 7.83 -11.48
N ASN A 356 -1.53 6.53 -11.55
CA ASN A 356 -2.49 5.52 -11.16
C ASN A 356 -2.71 5.61 -9.63
N PRO A 357 -3.94 5.90 -9.15
CA PRO A 357 -4.20 6.10 -7.73
C PRO A 357 -3.86 4.87 -6.87
N TYR A 358 -3.97 3.66 -7.43
CA TYR A 358 -3.61 2.43 -6.72
C TYR A 358 -2.10 2.32 -6.43
N ASN A 359 -1.23 3.06 -7.14
CA ASN A 359 0.20 3.10 -6.82
C ASN A 359 0.42 3.58 -5.38
N ILE A 360 -0.20 4.71 -5.02
CA ILE A 360 -0.01 5.35 -3.72
C ILE A 360 -0.42 4.41 -2.59
N SER A 361 -1.51 3.65 -2.79
CA SER A 361 -2.00 2.68 -1.80
C SER A 361 -0.95 1.64 -1.43
N PHE A 362 -0.19 1.13 -2.40
CA PHE A 362 0.89 0.17 -2.15
C PHE A 362 2.19 0.85 -1.71
N GLN A 363 2.53 2.00 -2.28
CA GLN A 363 3.74 2.75 -1.94
C GLN A 363 3.72 3.22 -0.48
N LYS A 364 2.54 3.57 0.07
CA LYS A 364 2.32 3.89 1.48
C LYS A 364 2.45 2.68 2.41
N LEU A 365 2.37 1.46 1.90
CA LEU A 365 2.66 0.23 2.65
C LEU A 365 4.14 -0.16 2.59
N GLY A 366 4.98 0.68 1.97
CA GLY A 366 6.40 0.40 1.75
C GLY A 366 6.69 -0.55 0.59
N ILE A 367 5.73 -0.73 -0.32
CA ILE A 367 5.86 -1.61 -1.48
C ILE A 367 6.33 -0.82 -2.70
N CYS A 368 7.40 -1.29 -3.34
CA CYS A 368 7.91 -0.64 -4.54
C CYS A 368 7.02 -0.95 -5.75
N VAL A 369 6.44 0.06 -6.39
CA VAL A 369 5.56 -0.13 -7.55
C VAL A 369 6.23 0.36 -8.81
N TYR A 370 6.44 -0.52 -9.78
CA TYR A 370 6.92 -0.12 -11.10
C TYR A 370 5.82 0.62 -11.87
N TYR A 371 6.21 1.75 -12.44
CA TYR A 371 5.47 2.42 -13.50
C TYR A 371 6.46 2.94 -14.54
N GLU A 372 5.94 3.16 -15.74
CA GLU A 372 6.77 3.56 -16.86
C GLU A 372 7.21 5.04 -16.73
N HIS A 373 8.47 5.27 -16.36
CA HIS A 373 9.09 6.59 -16.28
C HIS A 373 10.44 6.65 -17.02
N GLY A 374 10.53 7.46 -18.08
CA GLY A 374 11.70 7.59 -18.94
C GLY A 374 11.60 6.81 -20.26
N ILE A 375 12.33 7.27 -21.28
CA ILE A 375 12.25 6.77 -22.67
C ILE A 375 12.78 5.33 -22.79
N PHE A 376 13.90 5.02 -22.13
CA PHE A 376 14.59 3.72 -22.17
C PHE A 376 14.46 2.90 -20.88
N PHE A 377 13.58 3.32 -19.97
CA PHE A 377 13.36 2.64 -18.71
C PHE A 377 12.19 1.67 -18.84
N ASP A 378 12.52 0.43 -19.15
CA ASP A 378 11.58 -0.68 -19.14
C ASP A 378 11.67 -1.46 -17.82
N LYS A 379 10.70 -2.35 -17.61
CA LYS A 379 10.63 -3.21 -16.43
C LYS A 379 11.85 -4.10 -16.24
N PHE A 380 12.53 -4.48 -17.32
CA PHE A 380 13.68 -5.37 -17.25
C PHE A 380 14.89 -4.63 -16.66
N LEU A 381 15.15 -3.41 -17.16
CA LEU A 381 16.20 -2.55 -16.60
C LEU A 381 15.90 -2.18 -15.15
N PHE A 382 14.63 -1.89 -14.83
CA PHE A 382 14.19 -1.64 -13.46
C PHE A 382 14.52 -2.81 -12.52
N LEU A 383 14.10 -4.04 -12.87
CA LEU A 383 14.38 -5.23 -12.07
C LEU A 383 15.88 -5.46 -11.87
N LYS A 384 16.71 -5.21 -12.89
CA LYS A 384 18.17 -5.28 -12.77
C LYS A 384 18.73 -4.24 -11.80
N ARG A 385 18.15 -3.03 -11.75
CA ARG A 385 18.58 -1.96 -10.83
C ARG A 385 18.26 -2.28 -9.38
N LEU A 386 17.18 -3.03 -9.12
CA LEU A 386 16.84 -3.49 -7.77
C LEU A 386 17.85 -4.49 -7.19
N LYS A 387 18.71 -5.10 -8.02
CA LYS A 387 19.78 -6.03 -7.59
C LYS A 387 19.30 -7.10 -6.61
N LEU A 388 18.09 -7.59 -6.84
CA LEU A 388 17.52 -8.67 -6.05
C LEU A 388 18.50 -9.85 -6.07
N LYS A 389 18.68 -10.54 -4.94
CA LYS A 389 19.60 -11.66 -4.81
C LYS A 389 18.94 -12.97 -5.22
N LYS A 390 17.86 -13.34 -4.52
CA LYS A 390 17.14 -14.61 -4.71
C LYS A 390 15.63 -14.41 -4.52
N PRO A 391 14.99 -13.56 -5.34
CA PRO A 391 13.61 -13.17 -5.11
C PRO A 391 12.65 -14.30 -5.44
N VAL A 392 11.50 -14.31 -4.76
CA VAL A 392 10.32 -15.04 -5.22
C VAL A 392 9.63 -14.22 -6.31
N SER A 393 9.35 -14.79 -7.48
CA SER A 393 8.57 -14.18 -8.55
C SER A 393 7.18 -14.79 -8.58
N TRP A 394 6.17 -14.02 -8.20
CA TRP A 394 4.76 -14.42 -8.18
C TRP A 394 4.05 -13.94 -9.43
N PHE A 395 3.51 -14.86 -10.24
CA PHE A 395 2.82 -14.51 -11.49
C PHE A 395 1.31 -14.75 -11.35
N TYR A 396 0.54 -13.67 -11.42
CA TYR A 396 -0.90 -13.70 -11.31
C TYR A 396 -1.54 -14.03 -12.67
N SER A 397 -2.09 -15.24 -12.82
CA SER A 397 -2.67 -15.85 -14.03
C SER A 397 -1.68 -16.45 -15.05
N VAL A 398 -2.21 -17.37 -15.86
CA VAL A 398 -1.44 -18.11 -16.87
C VAL A 398 -0.89 -17.19 -17.98
N LYS A 399 -1.62 -16.12 -18.31
CA LYS A 399 -1.21 -15.15 -19.34
C LYS A 399 0.03 -14.38 -18.88
N ILE A 400 0.02 -13.92 -17.64
CA ILE A 400 1.15 -13.20 -17.05
C ILE A 400 2.33 -14.12 -16.86
N PHE A 401 2.13 -15.34 -16.33
CA PHE A 401 3.21 -16.31 -16.19
C PHE A 401 3.92 -16.53 -17.53
N LEU A 402 3.19 -16.92 -18.59
CA LEU A 402 3.79 -17.23 -19.90
C LEU A 402 4.50 -16.05 -20.55
N LYS A 403 4.09 -14.82 -20.21
CA LYS A 403 4.68 -13.58 -20.72
C LYS A 403 5.94 -13.18 -19.96
N GLU A 404 5.91 -13.27 -18.63
CA GLU A 404 6.89 -12.63 -17.74
C GLU A 404 7.93 -13.58 -17.15
N TYR A 405 7.71 -14.90 -17.12
CA TYR A 405 8.64 -15.82 -16.45
C TYR A 405 10.05 -15.83 -17.06
N LYS A 406 10.17 -15.69 -18.39
CA LYS A 406 11.47 -15.59 -19.07
C LYS A 406 12.17 -14.26 -18.76
N PRO A 407 11.52 -13.08 -18.95
CA PRO A 407 12.07 -11.81 -18.48
C PRO A 407 12.53 -11.84 -17.02
N ALA A 408 11.75 -12.44 -16.11
CA ALA A 408 12.11 -12.59 -14.71
C ALA A 408 13.41 -13.40 -14.53
N LEU A 409 13.53 -14.56 -15.19
CA LEU A 409 14.75 -15.38 -15.16
C LEU A 409 15.97 -14.68 -15.79
N LEU A 410 15.76 -13.85 -16.81
CA LEU A 410 16.83 -13.06 -17.44
C LEU A 410 17.29 -11.91 -16.53
N ALA A 411 16.38 -11.33 -15.75
CA ALA A 411 16.69 -10.28 -14.78
C ALA A 411 17.38 -10.88 -13.54
N ASN A 412 16.92 -12.05 -13.08
CA ASN A 412 17.51 -12.79 -11.98
C ASN A 412 17.40 -14.31 -12.20
N LYS A 413 18.55 -14.97 -12.43
CA LYS A 413 18.61 -16.42 -12.71
C LYS A 413 18.25 -17.31 -11.51
N ASN A 414 18.36 -16.78 -10.28
CA ASN A 414 18.15 -17.52 -9.05
C ASN A 414 16.72 -17.36 -8.50
N THR A 415 15.82 -16.72 -9.24
CA THR A 415 14.46 -16.46 -8.78
C THR A 415 13.63 -17.74 -8.68
N PHE A 416 12.86 -17.86 -7.60
CA PHE A 416 11.80 -18.88 -7.51
C PHE A 416 10.57 -18.41 -8.29
N LEU A 417 9.87 -19.35 -8.91
CA LEU A 417 8.74 -19.05 -9.78
C LEU A 417 7.46 -19.61 -9.14
N ILE A 418 6.52 -18.75 -8.80
CA ILE A 418 5.20 -19.13 -8.31
C ILE A 418 4.17 -18.80 -9.37
N PHE A 419 3.46 -19.81 -9.86
CA PHE A 419 2.35 -19.63 -10.78
C PHE A 419 1.04 -19.63 -9.99
N ASP A 420 0.38 -18.49 -9.91
CA ASP A 420 -0.96 -18.38 -9.34
C ASP A 420 -2.00 -18.55 -10.44
N MET A 421 -2.78 -19.63 -10.36
CA MET A 421 -3.77 -19.93 -11.38
C MET A 421 -4.91 -18.93 -11.36
N VAL A 422 -5.25 -18.38 -10.18
CA VAL A 422 -6.43 -17.54 -9.90
C VAL A 422 -7.75 -18.29 -10.13
N ASP A 423 -7.95 -18.81 -11.32
CA ASP A 423 -9.02 -19.70 -11.73
C ASP A 423 -8.47 -20.72 -12.74
N ILE A 424 -8.87 -22.00 -12.60
CA ILE A 424 -8.54 -23.01 -13.60
C ILE A 424 -9.42 -22.80 -14.83
N HIS A 425 -8.90 -22.08 -15.82
CA HIS A 425 -9.66 -21.65 -16.99
C HIS A 425 -10.18 -22.85 -17.79
N HIS A 426 -9.34 -23.87 -18.00
CA HIS A 426 -9.79 -25.05 -18.74
C HIS A 426 -10.86 -25.85 -18.00
N LEU A 427 -10.85 -25.86 -16.66
CA LEU A 427 -11.90 -26.53 -15.88
C LEU A 427 -13.23 -25.78 -16.00
N ARG A 428 -13.21 -24.45 -15.91
CA ARG A 428 -14.41 -23.62 -16.16
C ARG A 428 -14.96 -23.83 -17.57
N LEU A 429 -14.09 -23.83 -18.58
CA LEU A 429 -14.49 -24.05 -19.98
C LEU A 429 -15.04 -25.46 -20.21
N LYS A 430 -14.55 -26.47 -19.46
CA LYS A 430 -15.11 -27.82 -19.47
C LYS A 430 -16.56 -27.83 -18.98
N GLY A 431 -16.87 -27.13 -17.89
CA GLY A 431 -18.26 -26.99 -17.41
C GLY A 431 -19.16 -26.26 -18.40
N ALA A 432 -18.69 -25.16 -18.99
CA ALA A 432 -19.44 -24.43 -20.03
C ALA A 432 -19.70 -25.28 -21.29
N LEU A 433 -18.78 -26.17 -21.65
CA LEU A 433 -18.95 -27.14 -22.74
C LEU A 433 -19.99 -28.22 -22.43
N GLN A 434 -20.20 -28.59 -21.16
CA GLN A 434 -21.26 -29.54 -20.80
C GLN A 434 -22.65 -28.92 -21.03
N LEU A 435 -22.81 -27.63 -20.75
CA LEU A 435 -24.05 -26.88 -21.00
C LEU A 435 -24.27 -26.60 -22.50
N ASN A 436 -23.19 -26.31 -23.24
CA ASN A 436 -23.26 -25.98 -24.66
C ASN A 436 -22.25 -26.79 -25.51
N PRO A 437 -22.47 -28.11 -25.70
CA PRO A 437 -21.47 -29.01 -26.32
C PRO A 437 -21.09 -28.67 -27.76
N LYS A 438 -22.01 -28.06 -28.52
CA LYS A 438 -21.83 -27.73 -29.94
C LYS A 438 -21.02 -26.45 -30.19
N ARG A 439 -20.68 -25.68 -29.15
CA ARG A 439 -20.02 -24.37 -29.32
C ARG A 439 -18.51 -24.52 -29.56
N PHE A 440 -18.12 -24.50 -30.84
CA PHE A 440 -16.72 -24.67 -31.28
C PHE A 440 -15.72 -23.72 -30.59
N SER A 441 -16.11 -22.46 -30.35
CA SER A 441 -15.25 -21.48 -29.70
C SER A 441 -14.83 -21.91 -28.28
N LEU A 442 -15.75 -22.49 -27.51
CA LEU A 442 -15.45 -23.00 -26.16
C LEU A 442 -14.50 -24.20 -26.22
N LYS A 443 -14.68 -25.09 -27.20
CA LYS A 443 -13.83 -26.28 -27.38
C LYS A 443 -12.39 -25.88 -27.71
N ARG A 444 -12.21 -24.93 -28.63
CA ARG A 444 -10.89 -24.38 -28.97
C ARG A 444 -10.22 -23.75 -27.75
N ASP A 445 -10.94 -22.91 -27.02
CA ASP A 445 -10.37 -22.20 -25.88
C ASP A 445 -10.05 -23.15 -24.72
N TYR A 446 -10.84 -24.22 -24.52
CA TYR A 446 -10.57 -25.27 -23.55
C TYR A 446 -9.18 -25.91 -23.77
N TYR A 447 -8.90 -26.41 -24.97
CA TYR A 447 -7.60 -27.05 -25.26
C TYR A 447 -6.43 -26.06 -25.18
N LYS A 448 -6.67 -24.80 -25.58
CA LYS A 448 -5.67 -23.73 -25.45
C LYS A 448 -5.28 -23.50 -23.99
N PHE A 449 -6.25 -23.28 -23.10
CA PHE A 449 -5.97 -23.05 -21.68
C PHE A 449 -5.40 -24.29 -21.00
N LEU A 450 -5.90 -25.49 -21.33
CA LEU A 450 -5.36 -26.75 -20.82
C LEU A 450 -3.87 -26.89 -21.12
N HIS A 451 -3.45 -26.58 -22.36
CA HIS A 451 -2.05 -26.60 -22.73
C HIS A 451 -1.23 -25.54 -21.97
N GLN A 452 -1.73 -24.31 -21.91
CA GLN A 452 -1.04 -23.17 -21.29
C GLN A 452 -0.85 -23.36 -19.76
N GLU A 453 -1.90 -23.78 -19.06
CA GLU A 453 -1.87 -23.96 -17.59
C GLU A 453 -0.99 -25.15 -17.18
N LYS A 454 -1.01 -26.25 -17.95
CA LYS A 454 -0.05 -27.36 -17.80
C LYS A 454 1.39 -26.88 -18.01
N LYS A 455 1.61 -26.10 -19.06
CA LYS A 455 2.93 -25.58 -19.41
C LYS A 455 3.49 -24.66 -18.31
N ALA A 456 2.66 -23.78 -17.76
CA ALA A 456 3.02 -22.89 -16.67
C ALA A 456 3.33 -23.68 -15.38
N SER A 457 2.44 -24.59 -14.98
CA SER A 457 2.61 -25.39 -13.77
C SER A 457 3.82 -26.33 -13.78
N LYS A 458 4.20 -26.83 -14.97
CA LYS A 458 5.44 -27.61 -15.11
C LYS A 458 6.68 -26.75 -14.91
N ARG A 459 6.66 -25.48 -15.32
CA ARG A 459 7.80 -24.56 -15.27
C ARG A 459 7.95 -23.81 -13.96
N SER A 460 6.86 -23.60 -13.22
CA SER A 460 6.93 -22.98 -11.90
C SER A 460 7.57 -23.92 -10.87
N HIS A 461 8.08 -23.38 -9.77
CA HIS A 461 8.48 -24.17 -8.61
C HIS A 461 7.24 -24.54 -7.78
N ILE A 462 6.31 -23.59 -7.60
CA ILE A 462 5.03 -23.77 -6.93
C ILE A 462 3.89 -23.34 -7.86
N THR A 463 2.77 -24.05 -7.81
CA THR A 463 1.50 -23.70 -8.44
C THR A 463 0.44 -23.50 -7.37
N ILE A 464 -0.24 -22.35 -7.41
CA ILE A 464 -1.31 -22.00 -6.47
C ILE A 464 -2.67 -22.30 -7.10
N ALA A 465 -3.49 -23.07 -6.39
CA ALA A 465 -4.92 -23.25 -6.65
C ALA A 465 -5.74 -22.43 -5.63
N VAL A 466 -6.97 -22.08 -5.97
CA VAL A 466 -7.83 -21.28 -5.07
C VAL A 466 -8.78 -22.10 -4.21
N SER A 467 -8.88 -23.41 -4.47
CA SER A 467 -9.62 -24.34 -3.61
C SER A 467 -8.94 -25.71 -3.53
N GLU A 468 -9.24 -26.47 -2.47
CA GLU A 468 -8.76 -27.84 -2.32
C GLU A 468 -9.33 -28.78 -3.40
N PHE A 469 -10.54 -28.51 -3.89
CA PHE A 469 -11.11 -29.21 -5.04
C PHE A 469 -10.24 -29.02 -6.30
N GLU A 470 -9.89 -27.78 -6.63
CA GLU A 470 -9.02 -27.46 -7.76
C GLU A 470 -7.62 -28.05 -7.61
N LYS A 471 -7.05 -27.99 -6.40
CA LYS A 471 -5.77 -28.61 -6.08
C LYS A 471 -5.81 -30.12 -6.33
N ARG A 472 -6.82 -30.83 -5.84
CA ARG A 472 -7.02 -32.27 -6.10
C ARG A 472 -7.17 -32.57 -7.59
N TYR A 473 -7.94 -31.75 -8.30
CA TYR A 473 -8.09 -31.88 -9.75
C TYR A 473 -6.75 -31.75 -10.50
N MET A 474 -5.88 -30.82 -10.06
CA MET A 474 -4.58 -30.57 -10.67
C MET A 474 -3.51 -31.64 -10.38
N LEU A 475 -3.74 -32.55 -9.43
CA LEU A 475 -2.85 -33.71 -9.19
C LEU A 475 -2.69 -34.60 -10.43
N LYS A 476 -3.66 -34.57 -11.35
CA LYS A 476 -3.59 -35.25 -12.65
C LYS A 476 -2.47 -34.72 -13.56
N PHE A 477 -1.95 -33.51 -13.29
CA PHE A 477 -1.07 -32.78 -14.18
C PHE A 477 0.22 -32.27 -13.53
N VAL A 478 0.25 -32.16 -12.19
CA VAL A 478 1.32 -31.53 -11.42
C VAL A 478 1.53 -32.34 -10.13
N ALA A 479 2.78 -32.51 -9.71
CA ALA A 479 3.13 -33.19 -8.47
C ALA A 479 2.59 -32.43 -7.23
N GLU A 480 2.17 -33.18 -6.21
CA GLU A 480 1.55 -32.63 -4.99
C GLU A 480 2.45 -31.64 -4.23
N ASN A 481 3.75 -31.93 -4.15
CA ASN A 481 4.72 -31.06 -3.50
C ASN A 481 4.87 -29.68 -4.18
N LYS A 482 4.41 -29.53 -5.42
CA LYS A 482 4.35 -28.23 -6.11
C LYS A 482 3.04 -27.49 -5.92
N LEU A 483 1.98 -28.15 -5.44
CA LEU A 483 0.65 -27.57 -5.35
C LEU A 483 0.35 -27.03 -3.94
N ILE A 484 -0.08 -25.78 -3.86
CA ILE A 484 -0.53 -25.12 -2.64
C ILE A 484 -1.92 -24.51 -2.89
N CYS A 485 -2.79 -24.56 -1.88
CA CYS A 485 -4.09 -23.92 -1.94
C CYS A 485 -4.03 -22.61 -1.16
N ILE A 486 -4.20 -21.48 -1.85
CA ILE A 486 -4.44 -20.18 -1.21
C ILE A 486 -5.74 -19.66 -1.78
N SER A 487 -6.77 -19.66 -0.96
CA SER A 487 -8.10 -19.22 -1.37
C SER A 487 -8.24 -17.69 -1.35
N ASN A 488 -9.46 -17.19 -1.50
CA ASN A 488 -9.77 -15.80 -1.17
C ASN A 488 -9.50 -15.55 0.32
N VAL A 489 -9.25 -14.29 0.64
CA VAL A 489 -8.98 -13.86 2.01
C VAL A 489 -10.18 -13.11 2.52
N HIS A 490 -10.75 -13.60 3.62
CA HIS A 490 -11.92 -13.04 4.28
C HIS A 490 -11.68 -13.01 5.79
N PHE A 491 -12.19 -11.99 6.46
CA PHE A 491 -12.06 -11.82 7.90
C PHE A 491 -13.28 -11.06 8.43
N VAL A 492 -13.62 -11.28 9.70
CA VAL A 492 -14.77 -10.60 10.32
C VAL A 492 -14.53 -9.09 10.27
N LYS A 493 -15.48 -8.36 9.69
CA LYS A 493 -15.46 -6.89 9.66
C LYS A 493 -16.37 -6.27 10.71
N LYS A 494 -17.47 -6.95 11.03
CA LYS A 494 -18.41 -6.56 12.08
C LYS A 494 -18.74 -7.77 12.93
N HIS A 495 -18.49 -7.66 14.22
CA HIS A 495 -18.80 -8.70 15.18
C HIS A 495 -20.31 -8.77 15.45
N ALA A 496 -20.78 -9.88 16.03
CA ALA A 496 -22.20 -10.16 16.21
C ALA A 496 -22.94 -9.12 17.09
N ASP A 497 -22.22 -8.40 17.93
CA ASP A 497 -22.69 -7.29 18.77
C ASP A 497 -22.78 -5.95 18.03
N GLU A 498 -22.07 -5.79 16.93
CA GLU A 498 -22.03 -4.57 16.11
C GLU A 498 -23.05 -4.57 14.96
N ILE A 499 -23.75 -5.69 14.75
CA ILE A 499 -24.65 -5.88 13.60
C ILE A 499 -26.14 -5.80 13.99
N PRO A 500 -27.02 -5.35 13.07
CA PRO A 500 -28.45 -5.29 13.34
C PRO A 500 -29.07 -6.65 13.68
N LYS A 501 -30.03 -6.65 14.62
CA LYS A 501 -30.81 -7.83 15.01
C LYS A 501 -31.69 -8.33 13.86
N PHE A 502 -32.15 -9.58 13.96
CA PHE A 502 -33.05 -10.20 12.98
C PHE A 502 -34.26 -9.33 12.59
N SER A 503 -34.90 -8.68 13.57
CA SER A 503 -36.08 -7.82 13.35
C SER A 503 -35.78 -6.53 12.57
N ASN A 504 -34.52 -6.09 12.56
CA ASN A 504 -34.11 -4.82 11.97
C ASN A 504 -33.54 -4.99 10.56
N ARG A 505 -33.50 -6.22 10.05
CA ARG A 505 -33.02 -6.55 8.71
C ARG A 505 -34.19 -6.94 7.82
N THR A 506 -34.21 -6.41 6.61
CA THR A 506 -35.28 -6.66 5.64
C THR A 506 -34.70 -7.11 4.30
N ASP A 507 -35.58 -7.64 3.46
CA ASP A 507 -35.31 -7.86 2.04
C ASP A 507 -34.15 -8.83 1.70
N LEU A 508 -33.97 -9.03 0.40
CA LEU A 508 -33.03 -9.98 -0.18
C LEU A 508 -31.93 -9.24 -0.95
N LEU A 509 -30.69 -9.72 -0.87
CA LEU A 509 -29.54 -9.12 -1.54
C LEU A 509 -28.92 -10.07 -2.56
N PHE A 510 -28.69 -9.58 -3.78
CA PHE A 510 -27.84 -10.22 -4.78
C PHE A 510 -26.72 -9.28 -5.21
N VAL A 511 -25.49 -9.78 -5.18
CA VAL A 511 -24.30 -9.05 -5.65
C VAL A 511 -23.70 -9.77 -6.86
N GLY A 512 -23.50 -9.04 -7.95
CA GLY A 512 -22.98 -9.63 -9.19
C GLY A 512 -22.37 -8.61 -10.16
N SER A 513 -21.33 -9.06 -10.86
CA SER A 513 -20.76 -8.35 -12.00
C SER A 513 -21.24 -8.89 -13.35
N VAL A 514 -20.89 -8.24 -14.46
CA VAL A 514 -21.18 -8.68 -15.85
C VAL A 514 -20.51 -9.99 -16.29
N HIS A 515 -19.94 -10.78 -15.36
CA HIS A 515 -19.43 -12.10 -15.68
C HIS A 515 -20.58 -13.08 -16.00
N PRO A 516 -20.43 -13.96 -17.02
CA PRO A 516 -21.52 -14.82 -17.49
C PRO A 516 -22.26 -15.63 -16.40
N PRO A 517 -21.57 -16.25 -15.40
CA PRO A 517 -22.28 -16.96 -14.33
C PRO A 517 -23.21 -16.09 -13.48
N ASN A 518 -22.86 -14.82 -13.26
CA ASN A 518 -23.72 -13.89 -12.50
C ASN A 518 -24.92 -13.45 -13.33
N ILE A 519 -24.76 -13.27 -14.65
CA ILE A 519 -25.87 -12.95 -15.57
C ILE A 519 -26.86 -14.11 -15.63
N ASP A 520 -26.36 -15.34 -15.66
CA ASP A 520 -27.22 -16.54 -15.59
C ASP A 520 -27.98 -16.63 -14.26
N ALA A 521 -27.27 -16.43 -13.14
CA ALA A 521 -27.85 -16.51 -11.80
C ALA A 521 -28.94 -15.47 -11.55
N ILE A 522 -28.73 -14.22 -11.98
CA ILE A 522 -29.76 -13.19 -11.82
C ILE A 522 -30.96 -13.43 -12.75
N GLY A 523 -30.73 -14.00 -13.94
CA GLY A 523 -31.81 -14.46 -14.81
C GLY A 523 -32.66 -15.51 -14.11
N PHE A 524 -32.02 -16.58 -13.58
CA PHE A 524 -32.69 -17.63 -12.81
C PHE A 524 -33.45 -17.08 -11.59
N LEU A 525 -32.85 -16.13 -10.88
CA LEU A 525 -33.45 -15.49 -9.72
C LEU A 525 -34.74 -14.75 -10.11
N ILE A 526 -34.72 -13.94 -11.17
CA ILE A 526 -35.84 -13.08 -11.56
C ILE A 526 -36.94 -13.87 -12.27
N SER A 527 -36.59 -14.82 -13.16
CA SER A 527 -37.57 -15.51 -13.99
C SER A 527 -38.22 -16.71 -13.30
N GLU A 528 -37.56 -17.35 -12.34
CA GLU A 528 -38.01 -18.63 -11.78
C GLU A 528 -38.17 -18.62 -10.24
N ILE A 529 -37.31 -17.93 -9.48
CA ILE A 529 -37.32 -17.95 -8.01
C ILE A 529 -38.22 -16.86 -7.42
N MET A 530 -37.98 -15.59 -7.76
CA MET A 530 -38.71 -14.46 -7.17
C MET A 530 -40.23 -14.50 -7.41
N PRO A 531 -40.74 -14.92 -8.58
CA PRO A 531 -42.19 -15.06 -8.78
C PRO A 531 -42.85 -15.98 -7.73
N LYS A 532 -42.17 -17.08 -7.35
CA LYS A 532 -42.66 -18.03 -6.34
C LYS A 532 -42.63 -17.44 -4.93
N ILE A 533 -41.68 -16.55 -4.63
CA ILE A 533 -41.63 -15.84 -3.35
C ILE A 533 -42.78 -14.85 -3.27
N TRP A 534 -43.00 -14.06 -4.34
CA TRP A 534 -44.06 -13.05 -4.38
C TRP A 534 -45.48 -13.62 -4.48
N GLU A 535 -45.65 -14.89 -4.88
CA GLU A 535 -46.92 -15.60 -4.72
C GLU A 535 -47.33 -15.73 -3.25
N VAL A 536 -46.37 -15.80 -2.32
CA VAL A 536 -46.60 -15.96 -0.88
C VAL A 536 -46.49 -14.63 -0.13
N ASP A 537 -45.46 -13.83 -0.41
CA ASP A 537 -45.23 -12.54 0.24
C ASP A 537 -44.73 -11.49 -0.78
N LYS A 538 -45.63 -10.57 -1.13
CA LYS A 538 -45.36 -9.48 -2.08
C LYS A 538 -44.57 -8.31 -1.46
N SER A 539 -44.38 -8.28 -0.14
CA SER A 539 -43.65 -7.19 0.52
C SER A 539 -42.14 -7.33 0.39
N ILE A 540 -41.63 -8.55 0.15
CA ILE A 540 -40.20 -8.85 0.09
C ILE A 540 -39.59 -8.28 -1.20
N LYS A 541 -38.61 -7.41 -1.05
CA LYS A 541 -37.87 -6.80 -2.16
C LYS A 541 -36.57 -7.52 -2.45
N LEU A 542 -36.11 -7.41 -3.69
CA LEU A 542 -34.81 -7.88 -4.14
C LEU A 542 -33.93 -6.70 -4.51
N HIS A 543 -32.83 -6.53 -3.78
CA HIS A 543 -31.77 -5.57 -4.08
C HIS A 543 -30.68 -6.22 -4.94
N ILE A 544 -30.38 -5.58 -6.08
CA ILE A 544 -29.35 -6.02 -7.02
C ILE A 544 -28.22 -4.99 -7.01
N VAL A 545 -27.05 -5.40 -6.55
CA VAL A 545 -25.85 -4.57 -6.51
C VAL A 545 -24.79 -5.10 -7.48
N GLY A 546 -24.11 -4.17 -8.14
CA GLY A 546 -23.06 -4.41 -9.12
C GLY A 546 -23.51 -4.18 -10.57
N ASN A 547 -22.54 -4.14 -11.47
CA ASN A 547 -22.78 -3.82 -12.89
C ASN A 547 -23.49 -4.91 -13.70
N VAL A 548 -23.82 -6.06 -13.09
CA VAL A 548 -24.62 -7.11 -13.76
C VAL A 548 -25.94 -6.57 -14.30
N ALA A 549 -26.54 -5.60 -13.61
CA ALA A 549 -27.81 -5.01 -13.99
C ALA A 549 -27.77 -4.29 -15.35
N GLU A 550 -26.60 -3.79 -15.77
CA GLU A 550 -26.42 -3.14 -17.09
C GLU A 550 -26.62 -4.11 -18.26
N LYS A 551 -26.54 -5.42 -18.02
CA LYS A 551 -26.72 -6.46 -19.04
C LYS A 551 -28.10 -7.08 -19.04
N LEU A 552 -28.96 -6.69 -18.12
CA LEU A 552 -30.29 -7.22 -18.01
C LEU A 552 -31.26 -6.29 -18.72
N SER A 553 -32.02 -6.86 -19.65
CA SER A 553 -33.27 -6.25 -20.12
C SER A 553 -34.32 -6.44 -19.02
N LEU A 554 -34.13 -5.81 -17.86
CA LEU A 554 -35.05 -5.94 -16.74
C LEU A 554 -36.41 -5.39 -17.16
N GLN A 555 -37.43 -6.23 -17.15
CA GLN A 555 -38.78 -5.72 -16.96
C GLN A 555 -38.81 -5.08 -15.58
N SER A 556 -39.22 -3.82 -15.50
CA SER A 556 -39.34 -3.08 -14.25
C SER A 556 -40.44 -3.73 -13.40
N HIS A 557 -40.04 -4.58 -12.44
CA HIS A 557 -40.92 -5.06 -11.38
C HIS A 557 -40.74 -4.16 -10.16
N GLU A 558 -41.83 -3.71 -9.52
CA GLU A 558 -41.79 -2.74 -8.41
C GLU A 558 -40.96 -3.20 -7.20
N ASN A 559 -40.86 -4.52 -7.01
CA ASN A 559 -40.08 -5.15 -5.93
C ASN A 559 -38.61 -5.44 -6.28
N ILE A 560 -38.12 -5.02 -7.44
CA ILE A 560 -36.70 -5.14 -7.82
C ILE A 560 -36.04 -3.77 -7.74
N ILE A 561 -35.04 -3.63 -6.88
CA ILE A 561 -34.28 -2.40 -6.69
C ILE A 561 -32.86 -2.61 -7.23
N VAL A 562 -32.49 -1.84 -8.25
CA VAL A 562 -31.18 -1.90 -8.89
C VAL A 562 -30.32 -0.73 -8.45
N HIS A 563 -29.20 -1.02 -7.80
CA HIS A 563 -28.29 0.01 -7.28
C HIS A 563 -27.11 0.32 -8.21
N GLY A 564 -26.83 -0.56 -9.17
CA GLY A 564 -25.63 -0.43 -10.03
C GLY A 564 -24.34 -0.67 -9.24
N PHE A 565 -23.22 -0.10 -9.71
CA PHE A 565 -21.95 -0.20 -8.99
C PHE A 565 -21.96 0.72 -7.76
N VAL A 566 -21.62 0.15 -6.60
CA VAL A 566 -21.48 0.88 -5.34
C VAL A 566 -20.06 0.70 -4.83
N SER A 567 -19.44 1.80 -4.35
CA SER A 567 -18.07 1.79 -3.83
C SER A 567 -17.95 1.19 -2.43
N ASP A 568 -19.03 1.23 -1.65
CA ASP A 568 -19.12 0.67 -0.30
C ASP A 568 -20.34 -0.25 -0.18
N MET A 569 -20.12 -1.45 0.34
CA MET A 569 -21.16 -2.49 0.45
C MET A 569 -21.69 -2.64 1.88
N ASP A 570 -21.13 -1.92 2.85
CA ASP A 570 -21.36 -2.13 4.27
C ASP A 570 -22.85 -2.02 4.62
N ASP A 571 -23.49 -0.92 4.24
CA ASP A 571 -24.91 -0.69 4.54
C ASP A 571 -25.80 -1.79 3.93
N TYR A 572 -25.54 -2.18 2.68
CA TYR A 572 -26.31 -3.24 2.01
C TYR A 572 -26.15 -4.61 2.69
N LEU A 573 -24.96 -4.92 3.21
CA LEU A 573 -24.70 -6.18 3.92
C LEU A 573 -25.27 -6.18 5.35
N LEU A 574 -25.36 -5.00 5.98
CA LEU A 574 -25.92 -4.81 7.32
C LEU A 574 -27.45 -4.78 7.32
N GLU A 575 -28.07 -4.16 6.32
CA GLU A 575 -29.52 -4.02 6.20
C GLU A 575 -30.20 -5.27 5.67
N ALA A 576 -29.57 -5.97 4.71
CA ALA A 576 -30.19 -7.14 4.08
C ALA A 576 -30.44 -8.27 5.09
N LYS A 577 -31.57 -8.96 4.91
CA LYS A 577 -31.94 -10.11 5.74
C LYS A 577 -31.30 -11.41 5.26
N ILE A 578 -31.21 -11.60 3.94
CA ILE A 578 -30.67 -12.82 3.32
C ILE A 578 -29.89 -12.46 2.06
N MET A 579 -28.69 -13.04 1.91
CA MET A 579 -27.96 -13.00 0.65
C MET A 579 -28.27 -14.21 -0.24
N LEU A 580 -28.52 -13.97 -1.53
CA LEU A 580 -28.85 -15.00 -2.51
C LEU A 580 -27.70 -15.23 -3.49
N VAL A 581 -27.28 -16.49 -3.64
CA VAL A 581 -26.23 -16.92 -4.57
C VAL A 581 -26.70 -18.11 -5.43
N PRO A 582 -27.62 -17.90 -6.40
CA PRO A 582 -28.24 -18.96 -7.19
C PRO A 582 -27.43 -19.33 -8.45
N LEU A 583 -26.15 -19.70 -8.30
CA LEU A 583 -25.27 -19.99 -9.44
C LEU A 583 -25.53 -21.39 -10.02
N ARG A 584 -25.76 -21.51 -11.34
CA ARG A 584 -25.98 -22.84 -11.98
C ARG A 584 -24.72 -23.45 -12.58
N TYR A 585 -23.68 -22.65 -12.79
CA TYR A 585 -22.36 -23.11 -13.24
C TYR A 585 -21.26 -22.15 -12.77
N GLY A 586 -20.01 -22.63 -12.72
CA GLY A 586 -18.87 -21.82 -12.31
C GLY A 586 -17.64 -22.68 -11.98
N ALA A 587 -16.60 -22.05 -11.47
CA ALA A 587 -15.44 -22.69 -10.83
C ALA A 587 -14.91 -21.75 -9.74
N GLY A 588 -13.96 -22.22 -8.92
CA GLY A 588 -13.31 -21.42 -7.87
C GLY A 588 -14.21 -21.07 -6.67
N VAL A 589 -13.67 -20.27 -5.75
CA VAL A 589 -14.35 -19.86 -4.51
C VAL A 589 -15.14 -18.56 -4.71
N LYS A 590 -16.35 -18.49 -4.16
CA LYS A 590 -17.29 -17.39 -4.38
C LYS A 590 -17.10 -16.31 -3.32
N GLY A 591 -16.33 -15.26 -3.67
CA GLY A 591 -16.04 -14.15 -2.75
C GLY A 591 -17.28 -13.48 -2.13
N LYS A 592 -18.42 -13.48 -2.83
CA LYS A 592 -19.68 -12.90 -2.32
C LYS A 592 -20.28 -13.65 -1.12
N ILE A 593 -20.08 -14.97 -1.03
CA ILE A 593 -20.48 -15.74 0.16
C ILE A 593 -19.58 -15.38 1.34
N GLY A 594 -18.26 -15.29 1.10
CA GLY A 594 -17.31 -14.79 2.09
C GLY A 594 -17.69 -13.41 2.60
N GLN A 595 -17.97 -12.45 1.70
CA GLN A 595 -18.44 -11.11 2.05
C GLN A 595 -19.70 -11.11 2.91
N ALA A 596 -20.67 -12.00 2.65
CA ALA A 596 -21.84 -12.15 3.52
C ALA A 596 -21.42 -12.51 4.96
N PHE A 597 -20.53 -13.50 5.09
CA PHE A 597 -20.04 -13.95 6.39
C PHE A 597 -19.19 -12.92 7.12
N GLU A 598 -18.52 -11.99 6.42
CA GLU A 598 -17.79 -10.87 7.05
C GLU A 598 -18.71 -9.96 7.91
N TYR A 599 -20.02 -9.95 7.62
CA TYR A 599 -21.07 -9.20 8.32
C TYR A 599 -22.13 -10.12 8.96
N SER A 600 -21.79 -11.41 9.08
CA SER A 600 -22.67 -12.47 9.59
C SER A 600 -24.06 -12.52 8.92
N LEU A 601 -24.14 -12.21 7.63
CA LEU A 601 -25.36 -12.24 6.83
C LEU A 601 -25.66 -13.68 6.36
N PRO A 602 -26.81 -14.27 6.71
CA PRO A 602 -27.16 -15.61 6.24
C PRO A 602 -27.27 -15.72 4.72
N VAL A 603 -26.82 -16.86 4.19
CA VAL A 603 -26.71 -17.12 2.75
C VAL A 603 -27.60 -18.29 2.33
N ILE A 604 -28.29 -18.13 1.21
CA ILE A 604 -28.92 -19.23 0.46
C ILE A 604 -28.20 -19.35 -0.89
N THR A 605 -27.75 -20.55 -1.23
CA THR A 605 -26.95 -20.81 -2.43
C THR A 605 -27.27 -22.17 -3.05
N THR A 606 -26.81 -22.39 -4.28
CA THR A 606 -26.83 -23.71 -4.93
C THR A 606 -25.63 -24.55 -4.50
N SER A 607 -25.67 -25.86 -4.77
CA SER A 607 -24.52 -26.75 -4.59
C SER A 607 -23.28 -26.25 -5.36
N ILE A 608 -23.49 -25.66 -6.54
CA ILE A 608 -22.43 -25.04 -7.35
C ILE A 608 -21.88 -23.74 -6.71
N GLY A 609 -22.74 -22.96 -6.05
CA GLY A 609 -22.31 -21.78 -5.31
C GLY A 609 -21.51 -22.12 -4.05
N ALA A 610 -21.85 -23.22 -3.38
CA ALA A 610 -21.17 -23.74 -2.19
C ALA A 610 -19.78 -24.35 -2.46
N GLU A 611 -19.43 -24.63 -3.72
CA GLU A 611 -18.15 -25.25 -4.07
C GLU A 611 -16.94 -24.47 -3.51
N GLY A 612 -16.07 -25.19 -2.81
CA GLY A 612 -14.82 -24.64 -2.26
C GLY A 612 -14.98 -23.73 -1.05
N MET A 613 -16.19 -23.59 -0.50
CA MET A 613 -16.51 -22.77 0.68
C MET A 613 -16.73 -23.59 1.96
N SER A 614 -16.75 -24.94 1.86
CA SER A 614 -17.04 -25.86 2.98
C SER A 614 -18.37 -25.56 3.68
N LEU A 615 -19.41 -25.30 2.89
CA LEU A 615 -20.76 -25.04 3.42
C LEU A 615 -21.49 -26.34 3.74
N GLU A 616 -22.19 -26.33 4.85
CA GLU A 616 -23.06 -27.39 5.35
C GLU A 616 -24.51 -26.89 5.39
N ASN A 617 -25.38 -27.60 4.68
CA ASN A 617 -26.79 -27.23 4.56
C ASN A 617 -27.46 -27.13 5.94
N MET A 618 -28.25 -26.07 6.17
CA MET A 618 -28.95 -25.79 7.43
C MET A 618 -28.04 -25.60 8.66
N HIS A 619 -26.73 -25.42 8.46
CA HIS A 619 -25.77 -25.14 9.52
C HIS A 619 -25.12 -23.77 9.39
N ASN A 620 -24.47 -23.49 8.25
CA ASN A 620 -23.82 -22.20 7.96
C ASN A 620 -24.32 -21.54 6.68
N ALA A 621 -25.01 -22.29 5.82
CA ALA A 621 -25.79 -21.77 4.69
C ALA A 621 -26.99 -22.70 4.41
N ILE A 622 -27.95 -22.25 3.62
CA ILE A 622 -28.97 -23.15 3.05
C ILE A 622 -28.59 -23.45 1.60
N ILE A 623 -28.57 -24.74 1.26
CA ILE A 623 -28.24 -25.23 -0.09
C ILE A 623 -29.53 -25.69 -0.76
N ALA A 624 -29.86 -25.10 -1.91
CA ALA A 624 -31.03 -25.40 -2.73
C ALA A 624 -30.67 -25.28 -4.22
N ASP A 625 -31.01 -26.29 -5.02
CA ASP A 625 -30.58 -26.37 -6.43
C ASP A 625 -31.71 -26.08 -7.43
N THR A 626 -32.97 -26.28 -7.02
CA THR A 626 -34.14 -25.97 -7.86
C THR A 626 -34.82 -24.67 -7.44
N ALA A 627 -35.57 -24.04 -8.35
CA ALA A 627 -36.26 -22.78 -8.06
C ALA A 627 -37.25 -22.90 -6.89
N SER A 628 -37.97 -24.02 -6.81
CA SER A 628 -38.94 -24.29 -5.74
C SER A 628 -38.26 -24.50 -4.38
N GLU A 629 -37.17 -25.27 -4.33
CA GLU A 629 -36.38 -25.42 -3.10
C GLU A 629 -35.81 -24.07 -2.64
N PHE A 630 -35.32 -23.25 -3.57
CA PHE A 630 -34.75 -21.95 -3.28
C PHE A 630 -35.79 -20.98 -2.70
N ALA A 631 -36.98 -20.90 -3.34
CA ALA A 631 -38.06 -20.05 -2.86
C ALA A 631 -38.56 -20.48 -1.47
N ASN A 632 -38.73 -21.79 -1.25
CA ASN A 632 -39.11 -22.34 0.05
C ASN A 632 -38.06 -22.05 1.14
N ALA A 633 -36.76 -22.17 0.79
CA ALA A 633 -35.66 -21.84 1.69
C ALA A 633 -35.69 -20.36 2.10
N VAL A 634 -35.93 -19.45 1.14
CA VAL A 634 -36.07 -18.01 1.42
C VAL A 634 -37.23 -17.75 2.37
N LEU A 635 -38.43 -18.25 2.06
CA LEU A 635 -39.64 -18.01 2.86
C LEU A 635 -39.52 -18.58 4.29
N ASN A 636 -38.92 -19.76 4.44
CA ASN A 636 -38.64 -20.34 5.75
C ASN A 636 -37.63 -19.49 6.54
N LEU A 637 -36.48 -19.18 5.94
CA LEU A 637 -35.42 -18.43 6.63
C LEU A 637 -35.86 -17.00 7.00
N TYR A 638 -36.65 -16.35 6.14
CA TYR A 638 -37.11 -14.97 6.35
C TYR A 638 -38.01 -14.83 7.59
N ASN A 639 -38.72 -15.90 7.95
CA ASN A 639 -39.70 -15.96 9.03
C ASN A 639 -39.22 -16.77 10.26
N ASN A 640 -38.04 -17.38 10.20
CA ASN A 640 -37.53 -18.25 11.26
C ASN A 640 -36.28 -17.66 11.93
N GLU A 641 -36.49 -16.87 12.99
CA GLU A 641 -35.41 -16.20 13.73
C GLU A 641 -34.39 -17.19 14.30
N ASN A 642 -34.83 -18.33 14.84
CA ASN A 642 -33.92 -19.33 15.42
C ASN A 642 -32.98 -19.92 14.36
N LEU A 643 -33.50 -20.26 13.18
CA LEU A 643 -32.69 -20.73 12.08
C LEU A 643 -31.75 -19.62 11.57
N TRP A 644 -32.24 -18.40 11.47
CA TRP A 644 -31.45 -17.24 11.04
C TRP A 644 -30.27 -16.97 11.98
N LEU A 645 -30.52 -16.93 13.30
CA LEU A 645 -29.48 -16.78 14.32
C LEU A 645 -28.49 -17.96 14.33
N LYS A 646 -28.96 -19.17 14.04
CA LYS A 646 -28.07 -20.33 13.87
C LYS A 646 -27.10 -20.13 12.71
N LEU A 647 -27.58 -19.70 11.53
CA LEU A 647 -26.72 -19.45 10.37
C LEU A 647 -25.75 -18.28 10.64
N GLN A 648 -26.26 -17.19 11.25
CA GLN A 648 -25.48 -16.03 11.65
C GLN A 648 -24.28 -16.44 12.53
N ARG A 649 -24.52 -17.15 13.64
CA ARG A 649 -23.48 -17.57 14.59
C ARG A 649 -22.39 -18.46 13.97
N ASN A 650 -22.70 -19.17 12.88
CA ASN A 650 -21.74 -20.03 12.19
C ASN A 650 -20.99 -19.34 11.04
N SER A 651 -21.25 -18.05 10.78
CA SER A 651 -20.59 -17.28 9.72
C SER A 651 -19.08 -17.13 9.99
N GLU A 652 -18.69 -16.73 11.20
CA GLU A 652 -17.28 -16.52 11.56
C GLU A 652 -16.45 -17.81 11.44
N ALA A 653 -16.97 -18.92 11.97
CA ALA A 653 -16.31 -20.23 11.84
C ALA A 653 -16.09 -20.62 10.37
N SER A 654 -17.02 -20.24 9.48
CA SER A 654 -16.94 -20.49 8.04
C SER A 654 -15.88 -19.63 7.34
N LEU A 655 -15.43 -18.52 7.95
CA LEU A 655 -14.34 -17.69 7.44
C LEU A 655 -12.95 -18.25 7.78
N LYS A 656 -12.82 -19.13 8.79
CA LYS A 656 -11.52 -19.63 9.27
C LYS A 656 -10.61 -20.19 8.16
N PRO A 657 -11.10 -20.96 7.16
CA PRO A 657 -10.27 -21.42 6.04
C PRO A 657 -9.77 -20.30 5.11
N PHE A 658 -10.39 -19.11 5.16
CA PHE A 658 -10.11 -17.93 4.34
C PHE A 658 -9.41 -16.83 5.15
N SER A 659 -9.07 -17.09 6.40
CA SER A 659 -8.47 -16.13 7.33
C SER A 659 -7.05 -15.70 6.94
N ARG A 660 -6.61 -14.56 7.46
CA ARG A 660 -5.23 -14.08 7.31
C ARG A 660 -4.23 -15.03 7.97
N GLU A 661 -4.62 -15.68 9.06
CA GLU A 661 -3.83 -16.70 9.76
C GLU A 661 -3.58 -17.91 8.86
N ASN A 662 -4.61 -18.38 8.13
CA ASN A 662 -4.42 -19.45 7.16
C ASN A 662 -3.54 -19.00 5.99
N LEU A 663 -3.68 -17.76 5.51
CA LEU A 663 -2.79 -17.20 4.48
C LEU A 663 -1.32 -17.21 4.96
N ASP A 664 -1.05 -16.71 6.16
CA ASP A 664 0.29 -16.72 6.76
C ASP A 664 0.84 -18.16 6.90
N PHE A 665 -0.01 -19.12 7.29
CA PHE A 665 0.36 -20.53 7.33
C PHE A 665 0.74 -21.09 5.94
N GLN A 666 -0.01 -20.75 4.88
CA GLN A 666 0.34 -21.18 3.52
C GLN A 666 1.62 -20.52 3.01
N ILE A 667 1.89 -19.26 3.38
CA ILE A 667 3.14 -18.56 3.03
C ILE A 667 4.33 -19.29 3.67
N LYS A 668 4.27 -19.65 4.96
CA LYS A 668 5.33 -20.44 5.62
C LYS A 668 5.59 -21.76 4.91
N LYS A 669 4.53 -22.45 4.48
CA LYS A 669 4.64 -23.68 3.69
C LYS A 669 5.28 -23.47 2.31
N ILE A 670 5.04 -22.33 1.66
CA ILE A 670 5.76 -21.93 0.45
C ILE A 670 7.25 -21.80 0.75
N GLU A 671 7.62 -21.07 1.81
CA GLU A 671 9.02 -20.84 2.19
C GLU A 671 9.77 -22.15 2.47
N GLU A 672 9.14 -23.07 3.21
CA GLU A 672 9.70 -24.39 3.51
C GLU A 672 9.98 -25.19 2.23
N ARG A 673 9.02 -25.21 1.29
CA ARG A 673 9.16 -25.93 0.02
C ARG A 673 10.18 -25.31 -0.91
N LEU A 674 10.35 -24.00 -0.87
CA LEU A 674 11.36 -23.28 -1.65
C LEU A 674 12.74 -23.29 -0.95
N GLY A 675 12.82 -23.72 0.31
CA GLY A 675 14.06 -23.67 1.09
C GLY A 675 14.55 -22.24 1.28
N ILE A 676 13.66 -21.30 1.60
CA ILE A 676 13.99 -19.90 1.88
C ILE A 676 14.48 -19.72 3.32
N ASN A 677 14.00 -20.57 4.25
CA ASN A 677 14.37 -20.55 5.67
C ASN A 677 15.60 -21.44 6.00
N LYS A 678 16.29 -21.97 4.98
CA LYS A 678 17.55 -22.72 5.07
C LYS A 678 18.62 -21.96 4.32
#